data_AF-A0A6M1RMN6-F1
#
_entry.id   AF-A0A6M1RMN6-F1
#
_cell.length_a   1.000
_cell.length_b   1.000
_cell.length_c   1.000
_cell.angle_alpha   90.00
_cell.angle_beta   90.00
_cell.angle_gamma   90.00
#
_symmetry.space_group_name_H-M   'P 1'
#
loop_
_entity.id
_entity.type
_entity.pdbx_description
1 polymer ?
#
loop_
_entity_poly.entity_id
_entity_poly.type
_entity_poly.pdbx_seq_one_letter_code
_entity_poly.pdbx_strand_id
1 'polypeptide(L)'
;MMLFGGSFVSVMASEAELRLPSLREVHFPALGGVSGYALMLLGIAVCAIGALFGLVQYLQTKALPVHEAMRNVSNLIWETCKSYLIQQGKFLALLWALIGICIIYYFGSLRHMPAGSVLVILLSSVLGILGSYGVAWFGMRINTQANSRSAFAALKGLPWPPLAIPMRSGMSVGLLLISVELFFMICILVFLPPELTGPCFIGFAIGESLGASALRICGGIFTKIADIGSDLMKIVFKLPEDDPKNPGVIADCTGDNAGDSVGPTADGFETYGVTGVALIAFLALTLGSEGLTGAICAKLITWLFVMRIMMIVTSLVAYGLNQAIFGAKYGTARDFHPEKPLTWLVWLTSAISIVLTFVVSKLMLGDFQDVHGQPQPDLWWVLSVIISCGTAAGALIPEFTKIFTSTNAKHTQEIVTASRQGGASLNILSGFVAGNFSAFWQGLLMLTLMLVAALMAGHQALQSIMPEGIGFAAPIFAFGLVAFGFLGMGPVTIAVDSFGPVSDNAQSVYELSQIESVPNVEQDIQSKFGFKPDFKAAKHNLEKNDGAGNTFKATAKPVLIGTAVVGATTMIFGIILLLDKEFGDVISKLSLVQPEIVLGFLMGGAVIYWFTGASTQAVVTGAYRAVVYIKENLDLSAKAASMEDSKEVVRICTVYAQRGMINIFIAIFCMSLALAFFNAYFFIGYLISIAFFGLFQAVFMANAGGAWDNAKKIVEVDLRQKGTELHAATVVGDTVGDPFKDTSSVSMNPIIKFTTLFGLLAVEIAVAMQKAGKVGLKTGIAVVLLIIALAFVYRSFYAMRIPEEK
;
A
#
# COMPACT_ATOMS: atom_id res chain seq x y z
N MET A 1 -35.55 29.66 37.64
CA MET A 1 -36.89 29.27 37.14
C MET A 1 -36.96 29.71 35.69
N MET A 2 -37.42 28.84 34.77
CA MET A 2 -37.19 28.78 33.30
C MET A 2 -35.88 28.05 32.92
N LEU A 3 -35.86 26.71 32.87
CA LEU A 3 -36.25 25.81 31.76
C LEU A 3 -35.30 25.86 30.54
N PHE A 4 -34.12 25.25 30.69
CA PHE A 4 -33.36 24.70 29.56
C PHE A 4 -33.64 23.20 29.48
N GLY A 5 -34.66 22.84 28.69
CA GLY A 5 -34.86 21.48 28.21
C GLY A 5 -33.97 21.24 27.01
N GLY A 6 -32.69 20.99 27.24
CA GLY A 6 -31.79 20.46 26.22
C GLY A 6 -31.99 18.95 26.13
N SER A 7 -32.70 18.48 25.11
CA SER A 7 -32.72 17.07 24.74
C SER A 7 -31.31 16.66 24.32
N PHE A 8 -30.60 15.96 25.20
CA PHE A 8 -29.35 15.29 24.87
C PHE A 8 -29.59 14.34 23.69
N VAL A 9 -29.06 14.68 22.52
CA VAL A 9 -29.02 13.77 21.37
C VAL A 9 -28.11 12.62 21.78
N SER A 10 -28.71 11.45 21.97
CA SER A 10 -28.02 10.24 22.41
C SER A 10 -27.18 9.68 21.26
N VAL A 11 -25.88 9.94 21.27
CA VAL A 11 -24.92 9.27 20.37
C VAL A 11 -24.63 7.88 20.94
N MET A 12 -25.37 6.87 20.44
CA MET A 12 -25.60 5.60 21.14
C MET A 12 -24.86 4.37 20.58
N ALA A 13 -23.94 4.45 19.61
CA ALA A 13 -23.33 3.25 19.02
C ALA A 13 -21.81 3.14 19.25
N SER A 14 -21.31 1.95 19.62
CA SER A 14 -19.92 1.53 19.29
C SER A 14 -19.84 1.20 17.79
N GLU A 15 -18.66 1.09 17.18
CA GLU A 15 -18.57 0.77 15.74
C GLU A 15 -19.25 -0.58 15.42
N ALA A 16 -19.21 -1.51 16.36
CA ALA A 16 -19.93 -2.78 16.32
C ALA A 16 -21.47 -2.68 16.42
N GLU A 17 -22.01 -1.51 16.73
CA GLU A 17 -23.46 -1.22 16.78
C GLU A 17 -23.88 -0.21 15.68
N LEU A 18 -22.96 0.14 14.77
CA LEU A 18 -23.21 1.08 13.69
C LEU A 18 -24.39 0.65 12.82
N ARG A 19 -25.48 1.39 12.91
CA ARG A 19 -26.62 1.32 12.00
C ARG A 19 -26.48 2.43 10.98
N LEU A 20 -26.22 2.06 9.73
CA LEU A 20 -26.14 3.04 8.66
C LEU A 20 -27.56 3.47 8.22
N PRO A 21 -27.77 4.76 7.97
CA PRO A 21 -29.06 5.28 7.51
C PRO A 21 -29.41 4.76 6.11
N SER A 22 -30.72 4.68 5.83
CA SER A 22 -31.24 4.19 4.56
C SER A 22 -30.86 5.11 3.39
N LEU A 23 -30.11 4.57 2.42
CA LEU A 23 -29.75 5.31 1.20
C LEU A 23 -30.91 5.44 0.21
N ARG A 24 -32.05 4.77 0.47
CA ARG A 24 -33.24 4.83 -0.41
C ARG A 24 -34.00 6.14 -0.24
N GLU A 25 -33.86 6.78 0.92
CA GLU A 25 -34.61 7.97 1.31
C GLU A 25 -33.91 9.28 0.89
N VAL A 26 -32.63 9.20 0.50
CA VAL A 26 -31.88 10.35 0.02
C VAL A 26 -31.97 10.44 -1.50
N HIS A 27 -32.35 11.63 -1.98
CA HIS A 27 -32.46 11.96 -3.39
C HIS A 27 -31.59 13.17 -3.75
N PHE A 28 -31.11 13.21 -4.98
CA PHE A 28 -30.25 14.28 -5.49
C PHE A 28 -30.97 15.05 -6.62
N PRO A 29 -31.57 16.23 -6.34
CA PRO A 29 -32.38 16.98 -7.31
C PRO A 29 -31.63 17.36 -8.59
N ALA A 30 -30.38 17.81 -8.48
CA ALA A 30 -29.57 18.20 -9.64
C ALA A 30 -29.21 17.01 -10.57
N LEU A 31 -29.41 15.77 -10.10
CA LEU A 31 -29.26 14.55 -10.88
C LEU A 31 -30.62 13.99 -11.35
N GLY A 32 -31.67 14.81 -11.37
CA GLY A 32 -33.01 14.38 -11.77
C GLY A 32 -33.75 13.58 -10.68
N GLY A 33 -33.38 13.74 -9.41
CA GLY A 33 -34.04 13.07 -8.28
C GLY A 33 -33.62 11.61 -8.05
N VAL A 34 -32.52 11.18 -8.66
CA VAL A 34 -31.96 9.83 -8.48
C VAL A 34 -31.66 9.59 -6.99
N SER A 35 -32.04 8.41 -6.50
CA SER A 35 -31.80 8.03 -5.10
C SER A 35 -30.37 7.57 -4.85
N GLY A 36 -29.90 7.66 -3.61
CA GLY A 36 -28.58 7.15 -3.22
C GLY A 36 -28.43 5.65 -3.50
N TYR A 37 -29.48 4.86 -3.25
CA TYR A 37 -29.54 3.44 -3.62
C TYR A 37 -29.32 3.20 -5.12
N ALA A 38 -29.95 3.98 -5.99
CA ALA A 38 -29.77 3.85 -7.44
C ALA A 38 -28.34 4.20 -7.87
N LEU A 39 -27.72 5.21 -7.25
CA LEU A 39 -26.31 5.56 -7.47
C LEU A 39 -25.37 4.43 -7.04
N MET A 40 -25.68 3.70 -5.96
CA MET A 40 -24.89 2.55 -5.53
C MET A 40 -24.98 1.39 -6.54
N LEU A 41 -26.17 1.11 -7.08
CA LEU A 41 -26.34 0.12 -8.15
C LEU A 41 -25.60 0.50 -9.44
N LEU A 42 -25.64 1.79 -9.81
CA LEU A 42 -24.82 2.31 -10.91
C LEU A 42 -23.32 2.12 -10.61
N GLY A 43 -22.91 2.32 -9.35
CA GLY A 43 -21.57 2.04 -8.87
C GLY A 43 -21.14 0.60 -9.12
N ILE A 44 -22.00 -0.39 -8.81
CA ILE A 44 -21.75 -1.80 -9.13
C ILE A 44 -21.53 -2.00 -10.64
N ALA A 45 -22.34 -1.35 -11.49
CA ALA A 45 -22.16 -1.44 -12.93
C ALA A 45 -20.82 -0.83 -13.40
N VAL A 46 -20.40 0.31 -12.83
CA VAL A 46 -19.09 0.92 -13.11
C VAL A 46 -17.95 0.02 -12.64
N CYS A 47 -18.06 -0.61 -11.47
CA CYS A 47 -17.08 -1.59 -10.99
C CYS A 47 -16.99 -2.79 -11.93
N ALA A 48 -18.12 -3.31 -12.42
CA ALA A 48 -18.12 -4.38 -13.41
C ALA A 48 -17.43 -3.98 -14.72
N ILE A 49 -17.64 -2.75 -15.19
CA ILE A 49 -16.95 -2.20 -16.37
C ILE A 49 -15.45 -2.06 -16.11
N GLY A 50 -15.05 -1.54 -14.95
CA GLY A 50 -13.64 -1.40 -14.56
C GLY A 50 -12.92 -2.76 -14.48
N ALA A 51 -13.55 -3.75 -13.86
CA ALA A 51 -13.05 -5.13 -13.79
C ALA A 51 -12.97 -5.77 -15.18
N LEU A 52 -14.00 -5.60 -16.03
CA LEU A 52 -14.00 -6.08 -17.40
C LEU A 52 -12.87 -5.44 -18.22
N PHE A 53 -12.65 -4.13 -18.08
CA PHE A 53 -11.54 -3.45 -18.73
C PHE A 53 -10.18 -4.03 -18.29
N GLY A 54 -9.98 -4.28 -17.00
CA GLY A 54 -8.79 -4.99 -16.49
C GLY A 54 -8.63 -6.35 -17.16
N LEU A 55 -9.69 -7.15 -17.26
CA LEU A 55 -9.63 -8.45 -17.93
C LEU A 55 -9.33 -8.32 -19.44
N VAL A 56 -9.88 -7.31 -20.11
CA VAL A 56 -9.60 -7.02 -21.52
C VAL A 56 -8.12 -6.65 -21.69
N GLN A 57 -7.55 -5.81 -20.82
CA GLN A 57 -6.13 -5.46 -20.85
C GLN A 57 -5.24 -6.68 -20.61
N TYR A 58 -5.63 -7.59 -19.72
CA TYR A 58 -4.97 -8.88 -19.54
C TYR A 58 -4.96 -9.70 -20.84
N LEU A 59 -6.11 -9.86 -21.48
CA LEU A 59 -6.23 -10.62 -22.74
C LEU A 59 -5.41 -9.97 -23.86
N GLN A 60 -5.46 -8.64 -23.99
CA GLN A 60 -4.66 -7.89 -24.95
C GLN A 60 -3.16 -8.06 -24.70
N THR A 61 -2.71 -8.01 -23.45
CA THR A 61 -1.31 -8.19 -23.07
C THR A 61 -0.83 -9.62 -23.33
N LYS A 62 -1.67 -10.62 -23.04
CA LYS A 62 -1.39 -12.03 -23.35
C LYS A 62 -1.26 -12.27 -24.86
N ALA A 63 -2.07 -11.60 -25.67
CA ALA A 63 -2.11 -11.72 -27.13
C ALA A 63 -0.95 -11.02 -27.85
N LEU A 64 -0.21 -10.12 -27.19
CA LEU A 64 0.98 -9.50 -27.75
C LEU A 64 2.04 -10.57 -28.11
N PRO A 65 2.77 -10.39 -29.23
CA PRO A 65 3.75 -11.37 -29.71
C PRO A 65 4.91 -11.50 -28.73
N VAL A 66 5.46 -12.71 -28.63
CA VAL A 66 6.63 -13.03 -27.80
C VAL A 66 7.32 -14.27 -28.37
N HIS A 67 8.66 -14.25 -28.40
CA HIS A 67 9.48 -15.40 -28.76
C HIS A 67 9.39 -16.50 -27.68
N GLU A 68 9.53 -17.77 -28.08
CA GLU A 68 9.37 -18.91 -27.19
C GLU A 68 10.39 -18.92 -26.04
N ALA A 69 11.65 -18.56 -26.31
CA ALA A 69 12.70 -18.47 -25.29
C ALA A 69 12.32 -17.56 -24.11
N MET A 70 11.87 -16.33 -24.40
CA MET A 70 11.42 -15.37 -23.37
C MET A 70 10.11 -15.81 -22.71
N ARG A 71 9.20 -16.44 -23.46
CA ARG A 71 7.95 -16.98 -22.92
C ARG A 71 8.22 -18.06 -21.89
N ASN A 72 9.17 -18.96 -22.15
CA ASN A 72 9.51 -20.06 -21.26
C ASN A 72 10.05 -19.56 -19.91
N VAL A 73 10.92 -18.53 -19.92
CA VAL A 73 11.40 -17.87 -18.70
C VAL A 73 10.22 -17.27 -17.91
N SER A 74 9.35 -16.50 -18.55
CA SER A 74 8.21 -15.91 -17.85
C SER A 74 7.21 -16.92 -17.29
N ASN A 75 7.06 -18.08 -17.94
CA ASN A 75 6.26 -19.18 -17.41
C ASN A 75 6.94 -19.86 -16.22
N LEU A 76 8.27 -19.96 -16.21
CA LEU A 76 9.02 -20.46 -15.06
C LEU A 76 8.83 -19.54 -13.86
N ILE A 77 8.98 -18.23 -14.03
CA ILE A 77 8.70 -17.22 -12.99
C ILE A 77 7.25 -17.33 -12.50
N TRP A 78 6.29 -17.54 -13.40
CA TRP A 78 4.90 -17.74 -13.00
C TRP A 78 4.68 -18.98 -12.12
N GLU A 79 5.31 -20.12 -12.42
CA GLU A 79 5.15 -21.34 -11.62
C GLU A 79 5.77 -21.22 -10.22
N THR A 80 6.87 -20.46 -10.08
CA THR A 80 7.46 -20.15 -8.76
C THR A 80 6.57 -19.17 -7.99
N CYS A 81 6.06 -18.11 -8.62
CA CYS A 81 5.07 -17.18 -8.04
C CYS A 81 3.81 -17.91 -7.54
N LYS A 82 3.27 -18.83 -8.35
CA LYS A 82 2.10 -19.66 -8.01
C LYS A 82 2.35 -20.49 -6.76
N SER A 83 3.53 -21.11 -6.67
CA SER A 83 3.94 -21.92 -5.52
C SER A 83 4.07 -21.07 -4.25
N TYR A 84 4.68 -19.88 -4.37
CA TYR A 84 4.76 -18.90 -3.29
C TYR A 84 3.37 -18.49 -2.78
N LEU A 85 2.46 -18.10 -3.68
CA LEU A 85 1.12 -17.65 -3.31
C LEU A 85 0.33 -18.72 -2.57
N ILE A 86 0.35 -19.97 -3.03
CA ILE A 86 -0.31 -21.09 -2.34
C ILE A 86 0.21 -21.24 -0.91
N GLN A 87 1.53 -21.12 -0.73
CA GLN A 87 2.16 -21.22 0.59
C GLN A 87 1.83 -20.01 1.49
N GLN A 88 1.72 -18.81 0.92
CA GLN A 88 1.22 -17.62 1.64
C GLN A 88 -0.25 -17.74 2.03
N GLY A 89 -1.11 -18.29 1.16
CA GLY A 89 -2.54 -18.50 1.47
C GLY A 89 -2.75 -19.43 2.68
N LYS A 90 -1.98 -20.52 2.77
CA LYS A 90 -1.99 -21.41 3.95
C LYS A 90 -1.53 -20.68 5.22
N PHE A 91 -0.52 -19.83 5.10
CA PHE A 91 0.00 -19.05 6.21
C PHE A 91 -0.99 -17.96 6.68
N LEU A 92 -1.65 -17.28 5.74
CA LEU A 92 -2.73 -16.32 6.03
C LEU A 92 -3.86 -16.95 6.82
N ALA A 93 -4.27 -18.18 6.47
CA ALA A 93 -5.32 -18.89 7.22
C ALA A 93 -4.93 -19.12 8.69
N LEU A 94 -3.65 -19.41 8.97
CA LEU A 94 -3.13 -19.55 10.33
C LEU A 94 -3.21 -18.23 11.11
N LEU A 95 -2.79 -17.11 10.51
CA LEU A 95 -2.86 -15.80 11.17
C LEU A 95 -4.31 -15.36 11.37
N TRP A 96 -5.18 -15.63 10.39
CA TRP A 96 -6.60 -15.31 10.48
C TRP A 96 -7.28 -16.05 11.63
N ALA A 97 -6.89 -17.28 11.92
CA ALA A 97 -7.46 -18.01 13.06
C ALA A 97 -7.30 -17.24 14.39
N LEU A 98 -6.19 -16.51 14.59
CA LEU A 98 -5.98 -15.68 15.78
C LEU A 98 -6.95 -14.51 15.85
N ILE A 99 -7.15 -13.82 14.73
CA ILE A 99 -8.12 -12.71 14.62
C ILE A 99 -9.55 -13.23 14.77
N GLY A 100 -9.87 -14.36 14.15
CA GLY A 100 -11.17 -15.03 14.23
C GLY A 100 -11.55 -15.36 15.67
N ILE A 101 -10.59 -15.80 16.49
CA ILE A 101 -10.81 -16.00 17.94
C ILE A 101 -11.21 -14.68 18.63
N CYS A 102 -10.54 -13.57 18.33
CA CYS A 102 -10.90 -12.25 18.89
C CYS A 102 -12.30 -11.80 18.44
N ILE A 103 -12.65 -11.97 17.16
CA ILE A 103 -13.97 -11.65 16.61
C ILE A 103 -15.06 -12.49 17.30
N ILE A 104 -14.87 -13.81 17.43
CA ILE A 104 -15.81 -14.71 18.10
C ILE A 104 -15.96 -14.33 19.57
N TYR A 105 -14.86 -14.05 20.26
CA TYR A 105 -14.88 -13.66 21.66
C TYR A 105 -15.64 -12.35 21.87
N TYR A 106 -15.35 -11.34 21.06
CA TYR A 106 -16.01 -10.04 21.15
C TYR A 106 -17.50 -10.14 20.78
N PHE A 107 -17.81 -10.48 19.53
CA PHE A 107 -19.19 -10.45 19.02
C PHE A 107 -20.06 -11.58 19.61
N GLY A 108 -19.50 -12.77 19.77
CA GLY A 108 -20.24 -13.92 20.29
C GLY A 108 -20.34 -13.93 21.82
N SER A 109 -19.21 -13.80 22.53
CA SER A 109 -19.19 -13.96 24.00
C SER A 109 -19.50 -12.68 24.77
N LEU A 110 -18.90 -11.54 24.42
CA LEU A 110 -19.09 -10.29 25.15
C LEU A 110 -20.33 -9.52 24.71
N ARG A 111 -20.65 -9.58 23.41
CA ARG A 111 -21.78 -8.86 22.80
C ARG A 111 -23.04 -9.73 22.62
N HIS A 112 -22.94 -11.03 22.89
CA HIS A 112 -24.06 -11.97 22.80
C HIS A 112 -24.81 -11.97 21.45
N MET A 113 -24.12 -11.69 20.35
CA MET A 113 -24.73 -11.74 19.02
C MET A 113 -25.08 -13.19 18.63
N PRO A 114 -26.16 -13.40 17.84
CA PRO A 114 -26.49 -14.72 17.31
C PRO A 114 -25.33 -15.32 16.51
N ALA A 115 -25.15 -16.63 16.59
CA ALA A 115 -24.07 -17.33 15.89
C ALA A 115 -24.07 -17.08 14.37
N GLY A 116 -25.26 -16.94 13.76
CA GLY A 116 -25.40 -16.58 12.35
C GLY A 116 -24.80 -15.22 12.00
N SER A 117 -25.03 -14.20 12.84
CA SER A 117 -24.47 -12.86 12.68
C SER A 117 -22.94 -12.87 12.80
N VAL A 118 -22.41 -13.57 13.79
CA VAL A 118 -20.95 -13.74 13.98
C VAL A 118 -20.33 -14.44 12.78
N LEU A 119 -21.00 -15.46 12.23
CA LEU A 119 -20.55 -16.14 11.02
C LEU A 119 -20.47 -15.18 9.81
N VAL A 120 -21.46 -14.31 9.62
CA VAL A 120 -21.44 -13.32 8.53
C VAL A 120 -20.28 -12.32 8.68
N ILE A 121 -19.98 -11.89 9.91
CA ILE A 121 -18.84 -11.01 10.21
C ILE A 121 -17.52 -11.72 9.90
N LEU A 122 -17.37 -12.98 10.32
CA LEU A 122 -16.19 -13.80 10.00
C LEU A 122 -16.04 -14.00 8.49
N LEU A 123 -17.13 -14.28 7.78
CA LEU A 123 -17.12 -14.40 6.32
C LEU A 123 -16.73 -13.08 5.64
N SER A 124 -17.18 -11.93 6.17
CA SER A 124 -16.78 -10.62 5.67
C SER A 124 -15.28 -10.38 5.84
N SER A 125 -14.70 -10.82 6.97
CA SER A 125 -13.24 -10.80 7.18
C SER A 125 -12.49 -11.71 6.19
N VAL A 126 -12.99 -12.92 5.94
CA VAL A 126 -12.43 -13.81 4.92
C VAL A 126 -12.54 -13.18 3.52
N LEU A 127 -13.66 -12.52 3.20
CA LEU A 127 -13.83 -11.80 1.94
C LEU A 127 -12.79 -10.69 1.77
N GLY A 128 -12.48 -9.93 2.84
CA GLY A 128 -11.40 -8.94 2.83
C GLY A 128 -10.04 -9.56 2.49
N ILE A 129 -9.69 -10.68 3.13
CA ILE A 129 -8.45 -11.42 2.82
C ILE A 129 -8.44 -11.92 1.36
N LEU A 130 -9.54 -12.51 0.91
CA LEU A 130 -9.68 -13.04 -0.44
C LEU A 130 -9.67 -11.95 -1.50
N GLY A 131 -10.10 -10.74 -1.18
CA GLY A 131 -9.96 -9.55 -2.02
C GLY A 131 -8.49 -9.24 -2.29
N SER A 132 -7.70 -8.94 -1.24
CA SER A 132 -6.26 -8.69 -1.35
C SER A 132 -5.52 -9.85 -2.03
N TYR A 133 -5.82 -11.08 -1.63
CA TYR A 133 -5.18 -12.29 -2.18
C TYR A 133 -5.56 -12.53 -3.64
N GLY A 134 -6.83 -12.33 -4.03
CA GLY A 134 -7.32 -12.52 -5.39
C GLY A 134 -6.74 -11.50 -6.37
N VAL A 135 -6.67 -10.23 -5.98
CA VAL A 135 -6.03 -9.18 -6.79
C VAL A 135 -4.53 -9.45 -6.92
N ALA A 136 -3.87 -9.97 -5.87
CA ALA A 136 -2.48 -10.40 -5.93
C ALA A 136 -2.23 -11.52 -6.97
N TRP A 137 -3.09 -12.55 -7.00
CA TRP A 137 -3.03 -13.60 -8.03
C TRP A 137 -3.14 -13.04 -9.45
N PHE A 138 -4.09 -12.12 -9.65
CA PHE A 138 -4.26 -11.46 -10.95
C PHE A 138 -3.02 -10.62 -11.31
N GLY A 139 -2.51 -9.83 -10.37
CA GLY A 139 -1.33 -8.98 -10.52
C GLY A 139 -0.10 -9.75 -10.98
N MET A 140 0.30 -10.80 -10.25
CA MET A 140 1.45 -11.63 -10.66
C MET A 140 1.23 -12.24 -12.05
N ARG A 141 -0.01 -12.66 -12.36
CA ARG A 141 -0.28 -13.32 -13.63
C ARG A 141 -0.17 -12.37 -14.81
N ILE A 142 -0.68 -11.14 -14.69
CA ILE A 142 -0.56 -10.17 -15.79
C ILE A 142 0.88 -9.67 -15.92
N ASN A 143 1.58 -9.44 -14.82
CA ASN A 143 2.97 -8.99 -14.83
C ASN A 143 3.91 -9.99 -15.50
N THR A 144 3.77 -11.28 -15.16
CA THR A 144 4.52 -12.36 -15.83
C THR A 144 4.14 -12.55 -17.30
N GLN A 145 2.98 -12.07 -17.75
CA GLN A 145 2.75 -11.94 -19.19
C GLN A 145 3.47 -10.70 -19.73
N ALA A 146 3.30 -9.56 -19.08
CA ALA A 146 3.82 -8.28 -19.53
C ALA A 146 5.35 -8.23 -19.63
N ASN A 147 6.09 -8.83 -18.69
CA ASN A 147 7.55 -8.79 -18.65
C ASN A 147 8.19 -9.37 -19.94
N SER A 148 7.78 -10.57 -20.36
CA SER A 148 8.29 -11.22 -21.57
C SER A 148 7.87 -10.51 -22.85
N ARG A 149 6.68 -9.89 -22.88
CA ARG A 149 6.25 -9.09 -24.04
C ARG A 149 6.97 -7.75 -24.11
N SER A 150 7.28 -7.16 -22.97
CA SER A 150 8.11 -5.96 -22.88
C SER A 150 9.53 -6.25 -23.38
N ALA A 151 10.16 -7.31 -22.87
CA ALA A 151 11.47 -7.80 -23.31
C ALA A 151 11.52 -8.04 -24.82
N PHE A 152 10.52 -8.75 -25.36
CA PHE A 152 10.45 -9.03 -26.80
C PHE A 152 10.18 -7.77 -27.63
N ALA A 153 9.34 -6.85 -27.15
CA ALA A 153 9.05 -5.60 -27.84
C ALA A 153 10.28 -4.67 -27.90
N ALA A 154 11.17 -4.73 -26.91
CA ALA A 154 12.42 -3.97 -26.89
C ALA A 154 13.33 -4.31 -28.07
N LEU A 155 13.27 -5.55 -28.59
CA LEU A 155 14.04 -5.99 -29.77
C LEU A 155 13.74 -5.20 -31.05
N LYS A 156 12.64 -4.43 -31.10
CA LYS A 156 12.34 -3.55 -32.24
C LYS A 156 13.23 -2.29 -32.27
N GLY A 157 14.02 -2.04 -31.23
CA GLY A 157 14.84 -0.84 -31.09
C GLY A 157 14.01 0.44 -30.93
N LEU A 158 12.78 0.31 -30.40
CA LEU A 158 11.89 1.43 -30.09
C LEU A 158 11.65 1.48 -28.56
N PRO A 159 11.87 2.62 -27.89
CA PRO A 159 11.73 2.76 -26.44
C PRO A 159 10.29 2.80 -25.93
N TRP A 160 9.30 3.17 -26.76
CA TRP A 160 7.91 3.33 -26.30
C TRP A 160 7.21 2.00 -25.96
N PRO A 161 7.24 0.96 -26.82
CA PRO A 161 6.62 -0.33 -26.49
C PRO A 161 7.07 -0.97 -25.17
N PRO A 162 8.38 -1.06 -24.83
CA PRO A 162 8.81 -1.64 -23.55
C PRO A 162 8.44 -0.78 -22.34
N LEU A 163 7.99 0.47 -22.53
CA LEU A 163 7.43 1.30 -21.46
C LEU A 163 5.90 1.15 -21.36
N ALA A 164 5.21 1.18 -22.50
CA ALA A 164 3.75 1.16 -22.57
C ALA A 164 3.15 -0.18 -22.10
N ILE A 165 3.85 -1.30 -22.31
CA ILE A 165 3.40 -2.64 -21.90
C ILE A 165 3.38 -2.78 -20.36
N PRO A 166 4.46 -2.49 -19.61
CA PRO A 166 4.43 -2.46 -18.16
C PRO A 166 3.37 -1.51 -17.59
N MET A 167 3.25 -0.28 -18.13
CA MET A 167 2.25 0.70 -17.70
C MET A 167 0.82 0.18 -17.92
N ARG A 168 0.56 -0.54 -19.01
CA ARG A 168 -0.73 -1.21 -19.26
C ARG A 168 -1.01 -2.31 -18.24
N SER A 169 0.01 -3.11 -17.89
CA SER A 169 -0.10 -4.14 -16.85
C SER A 169 -0.54 -3.51 -15.53
N GLY A 170 0.17 -2.48 -15.09
CA GLY A 170 -0.14 -1.78 -13.85
C GLY A 170 -1.54 -1.15 -13.82
N MET A 171 -1.97 -0.50 -14.91
CA MET A 171 -3.34 0.05 -15.00
C MET A 171 -4.42 -1.03 -14.90
N SER A 172 -4.16 -2.20 -15.49
CA SER A 172 -5.07 -3.34 -15.41
C SER A 172 -5.23 -3.85 -13.98
N VAL A 173 -4.12 -3.92 -13.23
CA VAL A 173 -4.14 -4.32 -11.82
C VAL A 173 -4.88 -3.28 -10.98
N GLY A 174 -4.52 -2.00 -11.13
CA GLY A 174 -5.13 -0.90 -10.39
C GLY A 174 -6.64 -0.79 -10.60
N LEU A 175 -7.13 -0.94 -11.83
CA LEU A 175 -8.58 -0.88 -12.10
C LEU A 175 -9.33 -2.09 -11.52
N LEU A 176 -8.77 -3.29 -11.61
CA LEU A 176 -9.39 -4.48 -11.03
C LEU A 176 -9.44 -4.36 -9.51
N LEU A 177 -8.34 -3.95 -8.89
CA LEU A 177 -8.22 -3.74 -7.45
C LEU A 177 -9.34 -2.85 -6.91
N ILE A 178 -9.47 -1.64 -7.45
CA ILE A 178 -10.48 -0.66 -7.00
C ILE A 178 -11.89 -1.15 -7.29
N SER A 179 -12.10 -1.80 -8.44
CA SER A 179 -13.42 -2.32 -8.80
C SER A 179 -13.87 -3.43 -7.85
N VAL A 180 -12.97 -4.31 -7.43
CA VAL A 180 -13.26 -5.41 -6.50
C VAL A 180 -13.52 -4.87 -5.09
N GLU A 181 -12.71 -3.92 -4.63
CA GLU A 181 -12.88 -3.29 -3.31
C GLU A 181 -14.23 -2.57 -3.22
N LEU A 182 -14.53 -1.67 -4.17
CA LEU A 182 -15.77 -0.92 -4.18
C LEU A 182 -16.99 -1.83 -4.36
N PHE A 183 -16.87 -2.88 -5.17
CA PHE A 183 -17.92 -3.86 -5.33
C PHE A 183 -18.29 -4.48 -3.97
N PHE A 184 -17.31 -4.96 -3.20
CA PHE A 184 -17.58 -5.56 -1.89
C PHE A 184 -18.11 -4.56 -0.88
N MET A 185 -17.54 -3.35 -0.82
CA MET A 185 -18.04 -2.30 0.07
C MET A 185 -19.48 -1.92 -0.24
N ILE A 186 -19.84 -1.74 -1.52
CA ILE A 186 -21.22 -1.46 -1.92
C ILE A 186 -22.13 -2.65 -1.60
N CYS A 187 -21.67 -3.89 -1.79
CA CYS A 187 -22.46 -5.07 -1.44
C CYS A 187 -22.77 -5.13 0.07
N ILE A 188 -21.77 -4.87 0.92
CA ILE A 188 -21.94 -4.81 2.38
C ILE A 188 -22.93 -3.72 2.76
N LEU A 189 -22.85 -2.55 2.11
CA LEU A 189 -23.72 -1.41 2.37
C LEU A 189 -25.17 -1.61 1.93
N VAL A 190 -25.38 -2.26 0.79
CA VAL A 190 -26.67 -2.27 0.08
C VAL A 190 -27.47 -3.56 0.30
N PHE A 191 -26.79 -4.70 0.45
CA PHE A 191 -27.44 -6.01 0.48
C PHE A 191 -27.45 -6.67 1.86
N LEU A 192 -26.61 -6.24 2.80
CA LEU A 192 -26.67 -6.75 4.16
C LEU A 192 -27.72 -5.99 5.00
N PRO A 193 -28.31 -6.65 6.02
CA PRO A 193 -29.17 -5.98 6.97
C PRO A 193 -28.46 -4.82 7.68
N PRO A 194 -29.13 -3.69 7.98
CA PRO A 194 -28.52 -2.52 8.60
C PRO A 194 -27.79 -2.80 9.91
N GLU A 195 -28.23 -3.80 10.67
CA GLU A 195 -27.63 -4.19 11.95
C GLU A 195 -26.31 -4.96 11.78
N LEU A 196 -26.05 -5.53 10.60
CA LEU A 196 -24.83 -6.26 10.29
C LEU A 196 -23.84 -5.45 9.47
N THR A 197 -24.28 -4.37 8.82
CA THR A 197 -23.42 -3.55 7.94
C THR A 197 -22.18 -3.02 8.65
N GLY A 198 -22.35 -2.38 9.82
CA GLY A 198 -21.23 -1.87 10.63
C GLY A 198 -20.24 -2.97 11.04
N PRO A 199 -20.67 -4.02 11.76
CA PRO A 199 -19.82 -5.15 12.13
C PRO A 199 -19.13 -5.83 10.95
N CYS A 200 -19.81 -5.96 9.81
CA CYS A 200 -19.24 -6.58 8.62
C CYS A 200 -18.20 -5.68 7.94
N PHE A 201 -18.34 -4.35 7.96
CA PHE A 201 -17.30 -3.43 7.52
C PHE A 201 -16.04 -3.54 8.37
N ILE A 202 -16.18 -3.63 9.70
CA ILE A 202 -15.05 -3.84 10.61
C ILE A 202 -14.38 -5.18 10.30
N GLY A 203 -15.17 -6.26 10.20
CA GLY A 203 -14.66 -7.58 9.87
C GLY A 203 -13.90 -7.58 8.54
N PHE A 204 -14.48 -6.99 7.51
CA PHE A 204 -13.90 -6.81 6.18
C PHE A 204 -12.57 -6.04 6.25
N ALA A 205 -12.56 -4.84 6.83
CA ALA A 205 -11.36 -4.00 6.97
C ALA A 205 -10.23 -4.70 7.74
N ILE A 206 -10.53 -5.38 8.85
CA ILE A 206 -9.53 -6.17 9.59
C ILE A 206 -8.96 -7.31 8.73
N GLY A 207 -9.81 -7.96 7.93
CA GLY A 207 -9.41 -9.01 7.00
C GLY A 207 -8.47 -8.50 5.91
N GLU A 208 -8.81 -7.37 5.28
CA GLU A 208 -7.98 -6.70 4.29
C GLU A 208 -6.61 -6.31 4.87
N SER A 209 -6.59 -5.69 6.06
CA SER A 209 -5.36 -5.32 6.78
C SER A 209 -4.49 -6.50 7.13
N LEU A 210 -5.06 -7.65 7.54
CA LEU A 210 -4.27 -8.87 7.73
C LEU A 210 -3.67 -9.35 6.40
N GLY A 211 -4.48 -9.40 5.35
CA GLY A 211 -4.05 -9.80 4.01
C GLY A 211 -2.88 -8.96 3.51
N ALA A 212 -3.04 -7.63 3.55
CA ALA A 212 -2.03 -6.68 3.13
C ALA A 212 -0.76 -6.77 3.98
N SER A 213 -0.89 -6.82 5.32
CA SER A 213 0.26 -6.91 6.22
C SER A 213 1.12 -8.14 5.92
N ALA A 214 0.50 -9.32 5.81
CA ALA A 214 1.23 -10.55 5.55
C ALA A 214 1.82 -10.60 4.15
N LEU A 215 1.06 -10.22 3.11
CA LEU A 215 1.56 -10.24 1.74
C LEU A 215 2.69 -9.22 1.53
N ARG A 216 2.58 -8.02 2.12
CA ARG A 216 3.61 -6.97 2.02
C ARG A 216 4.88 -7.34 2.77
N ILE A 217 4.77 -7.80 4.02
CA ILE A 217 5.94 -8.14 4.85
C ILE A 217 6.61 -9.41 4.34
N CYS A 218 5.86 -10.49 4.13
CA CYS A 218 6.43 -11.73 3.58
C CYS A 218 6.98 -11.50 2.18
N GLY A 219 6.29 -10.73 1.35
CA GLY A 219 6.74 -10.37 0.01
C GLY A 219 8.06 -9.61 0.05
N GLY A 220 8.12 -8.54 0.85
CA GLY A 220 9.32 -7.71 1.05
C GLY A 220 10.52 -8.50 1.56
N ILE A 221 10.33 -9.31 2.62
CA ILE A 221 11.41 -10.16 3.14
C ILE A 221 11.85 -11.17 2.08
N PHE A 222 10.91 -11.78 1.36
CA PHE A 222 11.22 -12.74 0.31
C PHE A 222 12.07 -12.10 -0.80
N THR A 223 11.62 -10.97 -1.37
CA THR A 223 12.33 -10.33 -2.49
C THR A 223 13.73 -9.94 -2.08
N LYS A 224 13.91 -9.30 -0.93
CA LYS A 224 15.24 -8.83 -0.54
C LYS A 224 16.19 -9.94 -0.08
N ILE A 225 15.68 -11.09 0.36
CA ILE A 225 16.52 -12.29 0.53
C ILE A 225 17.07 -12.76 -0.82
N ALA A 226 16.20 -12.79 -1.84
CA ALA A 226 16.56 -13.28 -3.17
C ALA A 226 17.48 -12.31 -3.91
N ASP A 227 17.16 -11.01 -3.86
CA ASP A 227 17.90 -9.90 -4.46
C ASP A 227 19.33 -9.85 -3.90
N ILE A 228 19.51 -9.63 -2.59
CA ILE A 228 20.85 -9.62 -1.94
C ILE A 228 21.58 -10.95 -2.16
N GLY A 229 20.86 -12.07 -2.11
CA GLY A 229 21.41 -13.39 -2.38
C GLY A 229 22.04 -13.50 -3.78
N SER A 230 21.37 -12.93 -4.77
CA SER A 230 21.77 -12.91 -6.17
C SER A 230 22.84 -11.86 -6.43
N ASP A 231 22.66 -10.64 -5.93
CA ASP A 231 23.52 -9.49 -6.18
C ASP A 231 24.90 -9.59 -5.55
N LEU A 232 25.02 -10.27 -4.41
CA LEU A 232 26.34 -10.55 -3.83
C LEU A 232 27.21 -11.42 -4.75
N MET A 233 26.63 -12.17 -5.69
CA MET A 233 27.41 -12.92 -6.68
C MET A 233 28.15 -12.01 -7.67
N LYS A 234 27.66 -10.77 -7.90
CA LYS A 234 28.35 -9.73 -8.68
C LYS A 234 29.70 -9.36 -8.04
N ILE A 235 29.78 -9.41 -6.72
CA ILE A 235 31.00 -9.09 -5.97
C ILE A 235 31.89 -10.32 -5.85
N VAL A 236 31.32 -11.46 -5.43
CA VAL A 236 32.05 -12.69 -5.11
C VAL A 236 32.61 -13.35 -6.36
N PHE A 237 31.80 -13.47 -7.42
CA PHE A 237 32.15 -14.21 -8.64
C PHE A 237 32.29 -13.32 -9.88
N LYS A 238 32.07 -12.00 -9.75
CA LYS A 238 32.13 -11.04 -10.87
C LYS A 238 31.18 -11.38 -12.03
N LEU A 239 30.05 -12.01 -11.71
CA LEU A 239 28.99 -12.26 -12.68
C LEU A 239 28.28 -10.94 -13.06
N PRO A 240 27.80 -10.82 -14.32
CA PRO A 240 26.81 -9.82 -14.70
C PRO A 240 25.54 -9.88 -13.83
N GLU A 241 24.78 -8.79 -13.82
CA GLU A 241 23.41 -8.77 -13.30
C GLU A 241 22.52 -9.73 -14.12
N ASP A 242 21.64 -10.47 -13.43
CA ASP A 242 20.74 -11.47 -14.00
C ASP A 242 21.39 -12.60 -14.81
N ASP A 243 22.64 -12.95 -14.48
CA ASP A 243 23.36 -14.02 -15.19
C ASP A 243 22.59 -15.36 -15.10
N PRO A 244 22.31 -16.04 -16.23
CA PRO A 244 21.58 -17.31 -16.27
C PRO A 244 22.20 -18.42 -15.43
N LYS A 245 23.49 -18.36 -15.11
CA LYS A 245 24.19 -19.33 -14.25
C LYS A 245 23.83 -19.18 -12.77
N ASN A 246 23.33 -18.02 -12.36
CA ASN A 246 23.00 -17.76 -10.97
C ASN A 246 21.60 -18.31 -10.63
N PRO A 247 21.48 -19.36 -9.78
CA PRO A 247 20.19 -19.93 -9.41
C PRO A 247 19.30 -18.96 -8.62
N GLY A 248 19.85 -17.85 -8.11
CA GLY A 248 19.10 -16.83 -7.39
C GLY A 248 18.20 -15.96 -8.25
N VAL A 249 18.50 -15.79 -9.55
CA VAL A 249 17.81 -14.80 -10.41
C VAL A 249 16.32 -15.13 -10.61
N ILE A 250 15.96 -16.41 -10.69
CA ILE A 250 14.53 -16.79 -10.74
C ILE A 250 13.82 -16.47 -9.44
N ALA A 251 14.49 -16.62 -8.29
CA ALA A 251 13.93 -16.26 -7.00
C ALA A 251 13.78 -14.74 -6.88
N ASP A 252 14.73 -13.98 -7.42
CA ASP A 252 14.69 -12.53 -7.46
C ASP A 252 13.49 -12.02 -8.27
N CYS A 253 13.35 -12.51 -9.52
CA CYS A 253 12.17 -12.24 -10.36
C CYS A 253 10.85 -12.64 -9.68
N THR A 254 10.84 -13.77 -8.97
CA THR A 254 9.67 -14.20 -8.18
C THR A 254 9.38 -13.19 -7.06
N GLY A 255 10.45 -12.65 -6.47
CA GLY A 255 10.44 -11.63 -5.45
C GLY A 255 9.84 -10.32 -5.92
N ASP A 256 10.22 -9.82 -7.10
CA ASP A 256 9.67 -8.56 -7.61
C ASP A 256 8.15 -8.65 -7.82
N ASN A 257 7.68 -9.82 -8.25
CA ASN A 257 6.25 -10.08 -8.33
C ASN A 257 5.61 -10.20 -6.95
N ALA A 258 6.25 -10.90 -6.00
CA ALA A 258 5.71 -11.17 -4.67
C ALA A 258 5.71 -9.94 -3.73
N GLY A 259 6.83 -9.23 -3.64
CA GLY A 259 7.04 -8.08 -2.77
C GLY A 259 6.71 -6.77 -3.46
N ASP A 260 7.28 -6.53 -4.65
CA ASP A 260 7.28 -5.21 -5.27
C ASP A 260 6.05 -4.93 -6.13
N SER A 261 5.34 -5.96 -6.62
CA SER A 261 4.05 -5.77 -7.29
C SER A 261 2.86 -6.21 -6.46
N VAL A 262 2.89 -7.40 -5.87
CA VAL A 262 1.76 -7.87 -5.06
C VAL A 262 1.66 -7.15 -3.73
N GLY A 263 2.79 -6.81 -3.12
CA GLY A 263 2.80 -6.01 -1.92
C GLY A 263 2.00 -4.71 -2.06
N PRO A 264 2.35 -3.79 -2.97
CA PRO A 264 1.62 -2.53 -3.10
C PRO A 264 0.20 -2.71 -3.63
N THR A 265 -0.07 -3.79 -4.38
CA THR A 265 -1.43 -4.13 -4.80
C THR A 265 -2.31 -4.51 -3.60
N ALA A 266 -1.83 -5.38 -2.71
CA ALA A 266 -2.58 -5.76 -1.51
C ALA A 266 -2.69 -4.60 -0.51
N ASP A 267 -1.61 -3.84 -0.33
CA ASP A 267 -1.57 -2.61 0.47
C ASP A 267 -2.50 -1.54 -0.10
N GLY A 268 -2.53 -1.39 -1.43
CA GLY A 268 -3.47 -0.56 -2.15
C GLY A 268 -4.90 -0.94 -1.79
N PHE A 269 -5.30 -2.19 -2.05
CA PHE A 269 -6.66 -2.71 -1.77
C PHE A 269 -7.12 -2.35 -0.36
N GLU A 270 -6.28 -2.66 0.62
CA GLU A 270 -6.50 -2.33 2.03
C GLU A 270 -6.62 -0.82 2.28
N THR A 271 -5.73 -0.01 1.70
CA THR A 271 -5.78 1.45 1.85
C THR A 271 -7.13 2.02 1.42
N TYR A 272 -7.68 1.54 0.31
CA TYR A 272 -9.00 1.98 -0.17
C TYR A 272 -10.10 1.56 0.80
N GLY A 273 -10.14 0.27 1.17
CA GLY A 273 -11.19 -0.27 2.04
C GLY A 273 -11.20 0.45 3.39
N VAL A 274 -10.04 0.47 4.04
CA VAL A 274 -9.86 1.01 5.39
C VAL A 274 -10.15 2.50 5.47
N THR A 275 -9.65 3.31 4.52
CA THR A 275 -9.93 4.76 4.52
C THR A 275 -11.42 5.03 4.31
N GLY A 276 -12.10 4.17 3.56
CA GLY A 276 -13.55 4.28 3.31
C GLY A 276 -14.35 3.92 4.53
N VAL A 277 -14.04 2.77 5.14
CA VAL A 277 -14.64 2.31 6.40
C VAL A 277 -14.43 3.35 7.49
N ALA A 278 -13.24 3.94 7.62
CA ALA A 278 -12.92 4.99 8.58
C ALA A 278 -13.87 6.19 8.48
N LEU A 279 -14.08 6.71 7.27
CA LEU A 279 -14.94 7.86 7.04
C LEU A 279 -16.43 7.53 7.21
N ILE A 280 -16.85 6.34 6.79
CA ILE A 280 -18.22 5.86 6.99
C ILE A 280 -18.52 5.70 8.48
N ALA A 281 -17.61 5.05 9.21
CA ALA A 281 -17.70 4.90 10.66
C ALA A 281 -17.72 6.26 11.35
N PHE A 282 -16.82 7.17 10.96
CA PHE A 282 -16.82 8.55 11.46
C PHE A 282 -18.18 9.23 11.26
N LEU A 283 -18.71 9.24 10.04
CA LEU A 283 -19.97 9.90 9.71
C LEU A 283 -21.16 9.28 10.45
N ALA A 284 -21.16 7.97 10.61
CA ALA A 284 -22.25 7.28 11.29
C ALA A 284 -22.16 7.41 12.83
N LEU A 285 -20.97 7.45 13.42
CA LEU A 285 -20.80 7.75 14.84
C LEU A 285 -21.16 9.20 15.18
N THR A 286 -20.90 10.14 14.27
CA THR A 286 -21.15 11.57 14.50
C THR A 286 -22.56 12.01 14.11
N LEU A 287 -23.12 11.45 13.03
CA LEU A 287 -24.35 11.92 12.39
C LEU A 287 -25.41 10.83 12.17
N GLY A 288 -25.16 9.57 12.54
CA GLY A 288 -26.03 8.43 12.24
C GLY A 288 -27.33 8.31 13.05
N SER A 289 -27.80 9.38 13.71
CA SER A 289 -29.06 9.37 14.46
C SER A 289 -30.29 9.46 13.54
N GLU A 290 -31.46 9.03 14.01
CA GLU A 290 -32.70 9.07 13.21
C GLU A 290 -33.13 10.51 12.85
N GLY A 291 -33.88 10.66 11.74
CA GLY A 291 -34.39 11.95 11.28
C GLY A 291 -33.42 12.69 10.34
N LEU A 292 -33.35 14.01 10.48
CA LEU A 292 -32.62 14.89 9.54
C LEU A 292 -31.09 14.66 9.55
N THR A 293 -30.52 14.34 10.71
CA THR A 293 -29.11 13.96 10.88
C THR A 293 -28.77 12.67 10.13
N GLY A 294 -29.62 11.65 10.22
CA GLY A 294 -29.45 10.39 9.48
C GLY A 294 -29.53 10.59 7.97
N ALA A 295 -30.42 11.47 7.48
CA ALA A 295 -30.49 11.84 6.07
C ALA A 295 -29.21 12.53 5.58
N ILE A 296 -28.64 13.44 6.39
CA ILE A 296 -27.34 14.08 6.13
C ILE A 296 -26.23 13.03 6.05
N CYS A 297 -26.16 12.12 7.02
CA CYS A 297 -25.18 11.04 7.05
C CYS A 297 -25.27 10.17 5.79
N ALA A 298 -26.48 9.75 5.40
CA ALA A 298 -26.72 9.00 4.16
C ALA A 298 -26.30 9.78 2.90
N LYS A 299 -26.56 11.10 2.85
CA LYS A 299 -26.15 11.98 1.73
C LYS A 299 -24.63 12.04 1.59
N LEU A 300 -23.92 12.20 2.71
CA LEU A 300 -22.45 12.25 2.73
C LEU A 300 -21.81 10.89 2.42
N ILE A 301 -22.34 9.79 2.96
CA ILE A 301 -21.88 8.43 2.61
C ILE A 301 -22.08 8.17 1.11
N THR A 302 -23.25 8.48 0.57
CA THR A 302 -23.53 8.33 -0.87
C THR A 302 -22.54 9.15 -1.71
N TRP A 303 -22.28 10.40 -1.31
CA TRP A 303 -21.30 11.25 -1.97
C TRP A 303 -19.89 10.65 -1.94
N LEU A 304 -19.40 10.12 -0.80
CA LEU A 304 -18.10 9.45 -0.73
C LEU A 304 -17.99 8.27 -1.70
N PHE A 305 -19.03 7.44 -1.80
CA PHE A 305 -19.04 6.32 -2.76
C PHE A 305 -19.07 6.80 -4.21
N VAL A 306 -19.88 7.82 -4.54
CA VAL A 306 -19.90 8.39 -5.91
C VAL A 306 -18.55 8.97 -6.28
N MET A 307 -17.88 9.68 -5.37
CA MET A 307 -16.53 10.20 -5.61
C MET A 307 -15.54 9.07 -5.91
N ARG A 308 -15.61 7.95 -5.17
CA ARG A 308 -14.80 6.75 -5.45
C ARG A 308 -15.09 6.11 -6.80
N ILE A 309 -16.36 5.99 -7.16
CA ILE A 309 -16.78 5.45 -8.46
C ILE A 309 -16.23 6.32 -9.60
N MET A 310 -16.28 7.64 -9.45
CA MET A 310 -15.77 8.57 -10.46
C MET A 310 -14.26 8.47 -10.66
N MET A 311 -13.49 8.02 -9.65
CA MET A 311 -12.05 7.81 -9.80
C MET A 311 -11.69 6.71 -10.80
N ILE A 312 -12.53 5.68 -10.96
CA ILE A 312 -12.36 4.66 -12.01
C ILE A 312 -12.45 5.35 -13.39
N VAL A 313 -13.45 6.21 -13.55
CA VAL A 313 -13.69 6.96 -14.79
C VAL A 313 -12.55 7.94 -15.06
N THR A 314 -12.12 8.72 -14.06
CA THR A 314 -11.02 9.70 -14.22
C THR A 314 -9.72 9.01 -14.63
N SER A 315 -9.41 7.88 -14.01
CA SER A 315 -8.21 7.09 -14.30
C SER A 315 -8.24 6.50 -15.70
N LEU A 316 -9.38 5.97 -16.15
CA LEU A 316 -9.55 5.45 -17.51
C LEU A 316 -9.38 6.55 -18.57
N VAL A 317 -10.01 7.70 -18.36
CA VAL A 317 -9.91 8.85 -19.28
C VAL A 317 -8.49 9.37 -19.32
N ALA A 318 -7.86 9.60 -18.16
CA ALA A 318 -6.49 10.10 -18.08
C ALA A 318 -5.50 9.13 -18.74
N TYR A 319 -5.62 7.83 -18.48
CA TYR A 319 -4.78 6.81 -19.12
C TYR A 319 -4.97 6.75 -20.63
N GLY A 320 -6.22 6.79 -21.12
CA GLY A 320 -6.52 6.81 -22.55
C GLY A 320 -5.91 8.03 -23.25
N LEU A 321 -6.05 9.22 -22.66
CA LEU A 321 -5.44 10.46 -23.18
C LEU A 321 -3.91 10.40 -23.15
N ASN A 322 -3.32 9.88 -22.06
CA ASN A 322 -1.88 9.72 -21.93
C ASN A 322 -1.32 8.80 -23.02
N GLN A 323 -1.97 7.65 -23.24
CA GLN A 323 -1.61 6.70 -24.28
C GLN A 323 -1.75 7.31 -25.69
N ALA A 324 -2.80 8.09 -25.94
CA ALA A 324 -2.99 8.74 -27.24
C ALA A 324 -1.90 9.79 -27.52
N ILE A 325 -1.61 10.66 -26.55
CA ILE A 325 -0.61 11.75 -26.68
C ILE A 325 0.79 11.17 -26.87
N PHE A 326 1.22 10.29 -25.97
CA PHE A 326 2.59 9.77 -26.00
C PHE A 326 2.78 8.64 -27.01
N GLY A 327 1.74 7.87 -27.32
CA GLY A 327 1.74 6.93 -28.43
C GLY A 327 1.95 7.64 -29.77
N ALA A 328 1.26 8.76 -30.01
CA ALA A 328 1.45 9.57 -31.21
C ALA A 328 2.83 10.24 -31.25
N LYS A 329 3.34 10.71 -30.11
CA LYS A 329 4.61 11.44 -30.03
C LYS A 329 5.85 10.55 -30.06
N TYR A 330 5.81 9.41 -29.37
CA TYR A 330 6.97 8.54 -29.13
C TYR A 330 6.87 7.17 -29.78
N GLY A 331 5.75 6.83 -30.42
CA GLY A 331 5.56 5.52 -31.07
C GLY A 331 6.63 5.15 -32.10
N THR A 332 7.23 6.15 -32.75
CA THR A 332 8.34 5.98 -33.71
C THR A 332 9.63 6.69 -33.28
N ALA A 333 9.65 7.34 -32.11
CA ALA A 333 10.83 8.02 -31.62
C ALA A 333 11.90 7.01 -31.23
N ARG A 334 13.18 7.36 -31.46
CA ARG A 334 14.32 6.49 -31.12
C ARG A 334 14.84 6.68 -29.70
N ASP A 335 14.53 7.81 -29.08
CA ASP A 335 14.87 8.09 -27.69
C ASP A 335 13.88 9.10 -27.08
N PHE A 336 13.62 8.95 -25.78
CA PHE A 336 12.92 9.92 -24.95
C PHE A 336 13.20 9.64 -23.47
N HIS A 337 12.80 10.58 -22.60
CA HIS A 337 12.95 10.41 -21.16
C HIS A 337 11.82 9.53 -20.58
N PRO A 338 12.10 8.32 -20.05
CA PRO A 338 11.08 7.35 -19.65
C PRO A 338 10.21 7.83 -18.47
N GLU A 339 10.72 8.71 -17.61
CA GLU A 339 9.93 9.24 -16.50
C GLU A 339 8.82 10.22 -16.95
N LYS A 340 8.89 10.76 -18.18
CA LYS A 340 8.00 11.84 -18.63
C LYS A 340 6.55 11.37 -18.85
N PRO A 341 6.27 10.26 -19.56
CA PRO A 341 4.91 9.77 -19.72
C PRO A 341 4.25 9.33 -18.40
N LEU A 342 5.04 8.80 -17.46
CA LEU A 342 4.57 8.36 -16.14
C LEU A 342 4.25 9.58 -15.25
N THR A 343 5.15 10.57 -15.20
CA THR A 343 4.92 11.85 -14.49
C THR A 343 3.68 12.55 -15.02
N TRP A 344 3.54 12.63 -16.35
CA TRP A 344 2.40 13.29 -16.98
C TRP A 344 1.08 12.58 -16.67
N LEU A 345 1.08 11.24 -16.63
CA LEU A 345 -0.10 10.48 -16.25
C LEU A 345 -0.58 10.84 -14.84
N VAL A 346 0.34 10.96 -13.87
CA VAL A 346 0.02 11.37 -12.49
C VAL A 346 -0.59 12.77 -12.47
N TRP A 347 0.06 13.76 -13.10
CA TRP A 347 -0.44 15.14 -13.13
C TRP A 347 -1.78 15.28 -13.87
N LEU A 348 -1.93 14.60 -15.02
CA LEU A 348 -3.16 14.62 -15.80
C LEU A 348 -4.33 14.03 -15.01
N THR A 349 -4.09 12.90 -14.33
CA THR A 349 -5.10 12.27 -13.49
C THR A 349 -5.47 13.16 -12.31
N SER A 350 -4.49 13.78 -11.64
CA SER A 350 -4.74 14.75 -10.56
C SER A 350 -5.62 15.90 -11.02
N ALA A 351 -5.29 16.54 -12.14
CA ALA A 351 -6.04 17.67 -12.67
C ALA A 351 -7.49 17.30 -13.01
N ILE A 352 -7.69 16.16 -13.69
CA ILE A 352 -9.02 15.66 -14.03
C ILE A 352 -9.81 15.30 -12.78
N SER A 353 -9.18 14.60 -11.81
CA SER A 353 -9.82 14.21 -10.54
C SER A 353 -10.21 15.43 -9.70
N ILE A 354 -9.39 16.48 -9.63
CA ILE A 354 -9.73 17.72 -8.92
C ILE A 354 -10.91 18.42 -9.61
N VAL A 355 -10.89 18.60 -10.92
CA VAL A 355 -12.01 19.23 -11.65
C VAL A 355 -13.31 18.46 -11.42
N LEU A 356 -13.27 17.12 -11.55
CA LEU A 356 -14.46 16.29 -11.31
C LEU A 356 -14.91 16.30 -9.86
N THR A 357 -13.98 16.41 -8.90
CA THR A 357 -14.30 16.57 -7.47
C THR A 357 -15.16 17.82 -7.24
N PHE A 358 -14.84 18.96 -7.87
CA PHE A 358 -15.67 20.16 -7.76
C PHE A 358 -17.03 20.01 -8.47
N VAL A 359 -17.04 19.42 -9.67
CA VAL A 359 -18.28 19.24 -10.44
C VAL A 359 -19.25 18.30 -9.72
N VAL A 360 -18.77 17.12 -9.28
CA VAL A 360 -19.60 16.10 -8.63
C VAL A 360 -20.09 16.59 -7.26
N SER A 361 -19.22 17.20 -6.45
CA SER A 361 -19.65 17.80 -5.18
C SER A 361 -20.70 18.88 -5.39
N LYS A 362 -20.57 19.75 -6.41
CA LYS A 362 -21.59 20.76 -6.70
C LYS A 362 -22.93 20.13 -7.08
N LEU A 363 -22.92 19.07 -7.90
CA LEU A 363 -24.13 18.37 -8.30
C LEU A 363 -24.80 17.63 -7.13
N MET A 364 -24.04 17.11 -6.17
CA MET A 364 -24.59 16.32 -5.07
C MET A 364 -24.89 17.13 -3.81
N LEU A 365 -24.11 18.17 -3.54
CA LEU A 365 -24.10 18.92 -2.28
C LEU A 365 -24.32 20.43 -2.49
N GLY A 366 -24.61 20.90 -3.69
CA GLY A 366 -24.84 22.33 -3.96
C GLY A 366 -26.11 22.90 -3.32
N ASP A 367 -27.08 22.04 -3.03
CA ASP A 367 -28.36 22.35 -2.36
C ASP A 367 -28.39 21.83 -0.92
N PHE A 368 -27.22 21.63 -0.31
CA PHE A 368 -27.12 21.00 1.00
C PHE A 368 -27.78 21.84 2.10
N GLN A 369 -28.39 21.15 3.07
CA GLN A 369 -29.02 21.74 4.24
C GLN A 369 -28.42 21.12 5.50
N ASP A 370 -28.18 21.93 6.53
CA ASP A 370 -27.68 21.46 7.82
C ASP A 370 -28.75 20.78 8.69
N VAL A 371 -28.36 20.41 9.90
CA VAL A 371 -29.21 19.74 10.90
C VAL A 371 -30.39 20.59 11.38
N HIS A 372 -30.39 21.90 11.06
CA HIS A 372 -31.48 22.83 11.35
C HIS A 372 -32.31 23.17 10.10
N GLY A 373 -32.03 22.51 8.97
CA GLY A 373 -32.68 22.76 7.68
C GLY A 373 -32.22 24.06 7.01
N GLN A 374 -31.13 24.70 7.49
CA GLN A 374 -30.61 25.91 6.89
C GLN A 374 -29.74 25.57 5.67
N PRO A 375 -29.88 26.29 4.55
CA PRO A 375 -29.04 26.08 3.38
C PRO A 375 -27.55 26.32 3.68
N GLN A 376 -26.70 25.39 3.28
CA GLN A 376 -25.23 25.48 3.36
C GLN A 376 -24.62 25.50 1.96
N PRO A 377 -24.70 26.63 1.23
CA PRO A 377 -24.28 26.71 -0.17
C PRO A 377 -22.77 26.55 -0.37
N ASP A 378 -21.99 26.66 0.71
CA ASP A 378 -20.53 26.59 0.65
C ASP A 378 -19.96 25.19 0.90
N LEU A 379 -20.76 24.28 1.47
CA LEU A 379 -20.24 22.97 1.92
C LEU A 379 -19.59 22.19 0.78
N TRP A 380 -20.21 22.17 -0.40
CA TRP A 380 -19.70 21.41 -1.54
C TRP A 380 -18.28 21.81 -1.93
N TRP A 381 -17.96 23.12 -1.97
CA TRP A 381 -16.63 23.56 -2.39
C TRP A 381 -15.61 23.44 -1.25
N VAL A 382 -16.03 23.64 0.01
CA VAL A 382 -15.17 23.41 1.18
C VAL A 382 -14.68 21.96 1.20
N LEU A 383 -15.60 21.00 1.07
CA LEU A 383 -15.25 19.58 1.01
C LEU A 383 -14.41 19.23 -0.23
N SER A 384 -14.70 19.86 -1.38
CA SER A 384 -13.89 19.69 -2.59
C SER A 384 -12.46 20.20 -2.43
N VAL A 385 -12.24 21.34 -1.76
CA VAL A 385 -10.89 21.86 -1.47
C VAL A 385 -10.12 20.87 -0.59
N ILE A 386 -10.76 20.35 0.47
CA ILE A 386 -10.14 19.40 1.39
C ILE A 386 -9.73 18.11 0.66
N ILE A 387 -10.61 17.50 -0.14
CA ILE A 387 -10.27 16.33 -0.95
C ILE A 387 -9.16 16.67 -1.95
N SER A 388 -9.21 17.85 -2.55
CA SER A 388 -8.20 18.29 -3.53
C SER A 388 -6.82 18.45 -2.91
N CYS A 389 -6.69 18.80 -1.62
CA CYS A 389 -5.41 18.78 -0.91
C CYS A 389 -4.82 17.37 -0.90
N GLY A 390 -5.64 16.35 -0.67
CA GLY A 390 -5.22 14.95 -0.75
C GLY A 390 -4.85 14.52 -2.18
N THR A 391 -5.67 14.87 -3.17
CA THR A 391 -5.38 14.54 -4.57
C THR A 391 -4.10 15.21 -5.06
N ALA A 392 -3.88 16.47 -4.68
CA ALA A 392 -2.64 17.20 -4.96
C ALA A 392 -1.43 16.55 -4.28
N ALA A 393 -1.59 16.00 -3.07
CA ALA A 393 -0.52 15.25 -2.40
C ALA A 393 -0.03 14.07 -3.27
N GLY A 394 -0.96 13.36 -3.92
CA GLY A 394 -0.65 12.26 -4.83
C GLY A 394 0.21 12.65 -6.04
N ALA A 395 0.24 13.92 -6.45
CA ALA A 395 1.13 14.42 -7.50
C ALA A 395 2.39 15.11 -6.94
N LEU A 396 2.25 15.87 -5.84
CA LEU A 396 3.35 16.64 -5.26
C LEU A 396 4.37 15.76 -4.53
N ILE A 397 3.90 14.74 -3.78
CA ILE A 397 4.80 13.83 -3.06
C ILE A 397 5.76 13.11 -4.02
N PRO A 398 5.30 12.54 -5.15
CA PRO A 398 6.19 12.01 -6.19
C PRO A 398 7.24 12.99 -6.69
N GLU A 399 6.87 14.26 -6.97
CA GLU A 399 7.84 15.28 -7.39
C GLU A 399 8.90 15.53 -6.31
N PHE A 400 8.48 15.61 -5.05
CA PHE A 400 9.41 15.79 -3.93
C PHE A 400 10.32 14.56 -3.76
N THR A 401 9.83 13.34 -3.95
CA THR A 401 10.66 12.13 -3.95
C THR A 401 11.69 12.16 -5.08
N LYS A 402 11.28 12.51 -6.30
CA LYS A 402 12.18 12.54 -7.48
C LYS A 402 13.40 13.46 -7.29
N ILE A 403 13.27 14.54 -6.52
CA ILE A 403 14.39 15.45 -6.17
C ILE A 403 15.53 14.71 -5.44
N PHE A 404 15.23 13.59 -4.78
CA PHE A 404 16.19 12.80 -4.02
C PHE A 404 16.55 11.47 -4.69
N THR A 405 15.64 10.87 -5.45
CA THR A 405 15.81 9.50 -5.94
C THR A 405 16.07 9.39 -7.44
N SER A 406 15.60 10.30 -8.30
CA SER A 406 15.76 10.17 -9.76
C SER A 406 17.24 10.07 -10.16
N THR A 407 17.56 9.42 -11.27
CA THR A 407 18.93 9.39 -11.82
C THR A 407 19.44 10.78 -12.21
N ASN A 408 18.53 11.74 -12.45
CA ASN A 408 18.88 13.14 -12.73
C ASN A 408 18.93 14.02 -11.47
N ALA A 409 18.63 13.47 -10.30
CA ALA A 409 18.61 14.23 -9.06
C ALA A 409 20.03 14.59 -8.59
N LYS A 410 20.18 15.81 -8.06
CA LYS A 410 21.45 16.27 -7.49
C LYS A 410 21.90 15.39 -6.33
N HIS A 411 20.98 14.92 -5.49
CA HIS A 411 21.31 14.02 -4.38
C HIS A 411 21.83 12.65 -4.85
N THR A 412 21.21 12.05 -5.86
CA THR A 412 21.70 10.79 -6.44
C THR A 412 23.09 10.95 -7.06
N GLN A 413 23.33 12.05 -7.77
CA GLN A 413 24.64 12.38 -8.34
C GLN A 413 25.70 12.63 -7.26
N GLU A 414 25.31 13.21 -6.12
CA GLU A 414 26.18 13.36 -4.96
C GLU A 414 26.56 12.00 -4.36
N ILE A 415 25.66 11.02 -4.32
CA ILE A 415 25.99 9.65 -3.89
C ILE A 415 27.05 9.03 -4.81
N VAL A 416 26.92 9.19 -6.13
CA VAL A 416 27.94 8.71 -7.08
C VAL A 416 29.28 9.41 -6.85
N THR A 417 29.27 10.72 -6.61
CA THR A 417 30.48 11.50 -6.31
C THR A 417 31.13 11.04 -5.01
N ALA A 418 30.35 10.89 -3.93
CA ALA A 418 30.80 10.40 -2.65
C ALA A 418 31.41 8.98 -2.75
N SER A 419 30.78 8.10 -3.54
CA SER A 419 31.28 6.75 -3.83
C SER A 419 32.65 6.79 -4.48
N ARG A 420 32.87 7.74 -5.40
CA ARG A 420 34.17 7.92 -6.07
C ARG A 420 35.25 8.45 -5.13
N GLN A 421 34.89 9.31 -4.17
CA GLN A 421 35.86 9.96 -3.28
C GLN A 421 36.20 9.13 -2.03
N GLY A 422 35.28 8.29 -1.54
CA GLY A 422 35.49 7.55 -0.30
C GLY A 422 34.80 6.19 -0.22
N GLY A 423 34.51 5.59 -1.37
CA GLY A 423 33.98 4.23 -1.48
C GLY A 423 32.65 4.05 -0.77
N ALA A 424 32.42 2.83 -0.27
CA ALA A 424 31.15 2.46 0.36
C ALA A 424 30.81 3.28 1.61
N SER A 425 31.80 3.75 2.37
CA SER A 425 31.56 4.53 3.59
C SER A 425 30.90 5.87 3.27
N LEU A 426 31.48 6.66 2.36
CA LEU A 426 30.87 7.94 1.95
C LEU A 426 29.61 7.74 1.12
N ASN A 427 29.49 6.64 0.36
CA ASN A 427 28.26 6.27 -0.32
C ASN A 427 27.09 6.12 0.68
N ILE A 428 27.26 5.32 1.74
CA ILE A 428 26.22 5.11 2.75
C ILE A 428 25.90 6.42 3.47
N LEU A 429 26.91 7.21 3.85
CA LEU A 429 26.64 8.51 4.49
C LEU A 429 25.86 9.46 3.56
N SER A 430 26.14 9.46 2.26
CA SER A 430 25.45 10.32 1.30
C SER A 430 23.97 9.92 1.10
N GLY A 431 23.67 8.63 1.02
CA GLY A 431 22.26 8.18 0.97
C GLY A 431 21.52 8.40 2.29
N PHE A 432 22.19 8.27 3.44
CA PHE A 432 21.63 8.67 4.74
C PHE A 432 21.26 10.16 4.77
N VAL A 433 22.10 11.03 4.19
CA VAL A 433 21.82 12.47 4.03
C VAL A 433 20.58 12.66 3.15
N ALA A 434 20.53 12.04 1.96
CA ALA A 434 19.39 12.16 1.04
C ALA A 434 18.06 11.75 1.71
N GLY A 435 18.05 10.63 2.44
CA GLY A 435 16.89 10.15 3.18
C GLY A 435 16.39 11.16 4.21
N ASN A 436 17.28 11.70 5.06
CA ASN A 436 16.88 12.63 6.13
C ASN A 436 16.33 13.96 5.58
N PHE A 437 17.01 14.53 4.58
CA PHE A 437 16.53 15.76 3.93
C PHE A 437 15.18 15.53 3.25
N SER A 438 15.00 14.38 2.58
CA SER A 438 13.73 14.06 1.94
C SER A 438 12.57 13.97 2.94
N ALA A 439 12.80 13.34 4.12
CA ALA A 439 11.81 13.21 5.17
C ALA A 439 11.38 14.57 5.74
N PHE A 440 12.31 15.50 5.90
CA PHE A 440 12.00 16.88 6.31
C PHE A 440 11.08 17.59 5.29
N TRP A 441 11.48 17.62 4.01
CA TRP A 441 10.73 18.35 2.99
C TRP A 441 9.36 17.74 2.70
N GLN A 442 9.25 16.41 2.68
CA GLN A 442 7.97 15.74 2.50
C GLN A 442 7.08 15.87 3.74
N GLY A 443 7.65 15.85 4.95
CA GLY A 443 6.94 16.19 6.18
C GLY A 443 6.34 17.59 6.13
N LEU A 444 7.11 18.58 5.70
CA LEU A 444 6.65 19.97 5.55
C LEU A 444 5.55 20.11 4.49
N LEU A 445 5.66 19.38 3.38
CA LEU A 445 4.61 19.33 2.36
C LEU A 445 3.30 18.77 2.93
N MET A 446 3.36 17.61 3.60
CA MET A 446 2.18 16.99 4.22
C MET A 446 1.58 17.89 5.29
N LEU A 447 2.41 18.52 6.14
CA LEU A 447 1.98 19.51 7.13
C LEU A 447 1.22 20.65 6.46
N THR A 448 1.74 21.20 5.36
CA THR A 448 1.12 22.32 4.64
C THR A 448 -0.25 21.92 4.08
N LEU A 449 -0.36 20.74 3.47
CA LEU A 449 -1.62 20.24 2.92
C LEU A 449 -2.66 19.97 4.02
N MET A 450 -2.23 19.36 5.13
CA MET A 450 -3.09 19.15 6.30
C MET A 450 -3.50 20.47 6.96
N LEU A 451 -2.61 21.47 7.01
CA LEU A 451 -2.93 22.78 7.55
C LEU A 451 -4.04 23.46 6.73
N VAL A 452 -3.98 23.40 5.40
CA VAL A 452 -5.07 23.94 4.55
C VAL A 452 -6.39 23.24 4.88
N ALA A 453 -6.38 21.90 5.01
CA ALA A 453 -7.58 21.17 5.41
C ALA A 453 -8.09 21.56 6.82
N ALA A 454 -7.19 21.79 7.78
CA ALA A 454 -7.56 22.27 9.12
C ALA A 454 -8.18 23.67 9.09
N LEU A 455 -7.65 24.58 8.27
CA LEU A 455 -8.23 25.92 8.09
C LEU A 455 -9.62 25.84 7.44
N MET A 456 -9.78 24.98 6.42
CA MET A 456 -11.09 24.73 5.80
C MET A 456 -12.08 24.08 6.77
N ALA A 457 -11.58 23.25 7.71
CA ALA A 457 -12.41 22.68 8.75
C ALA A 457 -13.03 23.73 9.67
N GLY A 458 -12.41 24.90 9.84
CA GLY A 458 -12.97 26.03 10.57
C GLY A 458 -14.08 26.79 9.86
N HIS A 459 -14.38 26.47 8.59
CA HIS A 459 -15.43 27.14 7.83
C HIS A 459 -16.83 26.81 8.41
N GLN A 460 -17.70 27.82 8.49
CA GLN A 460 -19.03 27.70 9.11
C GLN A 460 -19.87 26.56 8.49
N ALA A 461 -19.81 26.41 7.16
CA ALA A 461 -20.52 25.34 6.47
C ALA A 461 -20.16 23.93 6.98
N LEU A 462 -18.88 23.66 7.26
CA LEU A 462 -18.47 22.36 7.81
C LEU A 462 -18.77 22.26 9.31
N GLN A 463 -18.58 23.35 10.07
CA GLN A 463 -18.89 23.37 11.50
C GLN A 463 -20.39 23.13 11.77
N SER A 464 -21.26 23.69 10.93
CA SER A 464 -22.73 23.59 11.07
C SER A 464 -23.29 22.18 10.95
N ILE A 465 -22.55 21.27 10.30
CA ILE A 465 -22.96 19.88 10.14
C ILE A 465 -22.35 18.97 11.21
N MET A 466 -21.45 19.46 12.05
CA MET A 466 -20.82 18.69 13.12
C MET A 466 -21.60 18.85 14.45
N PRO A 467 -21.60 17.86 15.34
CA PRO A 467 -22.31 17.95 16.62
C PRO A 467 -21.76 19.06 17.54
N GLU A 468 -22.65 19.85 18.16
CA GLU A 468 -22.30 21.02 19.01
C GLU A 468 -21.46 20.71 20.27
N GLY A 469 -21.24 19.43 20.60
CA GLY A 469 -20.42 19.00 21.75
C GLY A 469 -19.01 18.50 21.40
N ILE A 470 -18.68 18.33 20.12
CA ILE A 470 -17.44 17.65 19.67
C ILE A 470 -16.69 18.56 18.68
N GLY A 471 -16.18 19.69 19.17
CA GLY A 471 -15.52 20.70 18.34
C GLY A 471 -14.28 20.22 17.56
N PHE A 472 -13.71 19.08 17.95
CA PHE A 472 -12.57 18.44 17.26
C PHE A 472 -12.98 17.49 16.11
N ALA A 473 -14.28 17.25 15.90
CA ALA A 473 -14.78 16.37 14.85
C ALA A 473 -14.50 16.92 13.44
N ALA A 474 -14.77 18.21 13.19
CA ALA A 474 -14.57 18.83 11.89
C ALA A 474 -13.13 18.69 11.35
N PRO A 475 -12.07 19.04 12.12
CA PRO A 475 -10.69 18.85 11.68
C PRO A 475 -10.35 17.39 11.37
N ILE A 476 -10.85 16.44 12.16
CA ILE A 476 -10.59 15.02 11.94
C ILE A 476 -11.28 14.52 10.69
N PHE A 477 -12.54 14.92 10.45
CA PHE A 477 -13.22 14.63 9.20
C PHE A 477 -12.45 15.20 8.01
N ALA A 478 -11.97 16.45 8.12
CA ALA A 478 -11.19 17.07 7.07
C ALA A 478 -9.88 16.31 6.81
N PHE A 479 -9.18 15.85 7.84
CA PHE A 479 -7.99 15.01 7.67
C PHE A 479 -8.35 13.66 7.02
N GLY A 480 -9.42 13.00 7.45
CA GLY A 480 -9.91 11.79 6.79
C GLY A 480 -10.21 12.01 5.31
N LEU A 481 -10.79 13.16 4.94
CA LEU A 481 -11.02 13.55 3.55
C LEU A 481 -9.73 13.85 2.78
N VAL A 482 -8.67 14.33 3.43
CA VAL A 482 -7.34 14.41 2.82
C VAL A 482 -6.83 13.01 2.52
N ALA A 483 -6.88 12.07 3.47
CA ALA A 483 -6.49 10.67 3.21
C ALA A 483 -7.31 10.07 2.06
N PHE A 484 -8.62 10.34 2.02
CA PHE A 484 -9.48 9.95 0.91
C PHE A 484 -9.05 10.61 -0.42
N GLY A 485 -8.64 11.87 -0.40
CA GLY A 485 -8.17 12.58 -1.58
C GLY A 485 -6.90 12.00 -2.19
N PHE A 486 -5.96 11.48 -1.39
CA PHE A 486 -4.75 10.79 -1.88
C PHE A 486 -5.11 9.60 -2.78
N LEU A 487 -6.25 8.97 -2.49
CA LEU A 487 -6.77 7.82 -3.20
C LEU A 487 -7.39 8.21 -4.55
N GLY A 488 -7.63 9.51 -4.82
CA GLY A 488 -8.26 10.05 -6.03
C GLY A 488 -7.61 9.67 -7.38
N MET A 489 -6.43 9.04 -7.35
CA MET A 489 -5.70 8.55 -8.51
C MET A 489 -5.33 7.06 -8.42
N GLY A 490 -6.05 6.29 -7.60
CA GLY A 490 -5.63 4.96 -7.20
C GLY A 490 -5.17 4.01 -8.30
N PRO A 491 -5.97 3.78 -9.35
CA PRO A 491 -5.54 2.93 -10.46
C PRO A 491 -4.24 3.40 -11.10
N VAL A 492 -4.01 4.70 -11.18
CA VAL A 492 -2.79 5.30 -11.73
C VAL A 492 -1.60 5.19 -10.77
N THR A 493 -1.81 5.38 -9.47
CA THR A 493 -0.76 5.16 -8.46
C THR A 493 -0.26 3.71 -8.50
N ILE A 494 -1.17 2.74 -8.57
CA ILE A 494 -0.82 1.32 -8.74
C ILE A 494 -0.15 1.07 -10.10
N ALA A 495 -0.56 1.79 -11.15
CA ALA A 495 0.04 1.62 -12.47
C ALA A 495 1.50 2.06 -12.54
N VAL A 496 1.84 3.21 -11.94
CA VAL A 496 3.21 3.70 -11.91
C VAL A 496 4.08 2.92 -10.94
N ASP A 497 3.52 2.37 -9.87
CA ASP A 497 4.25 1.50 -8.94
C ASP A 497 4.53 0.14 -9.58
N SER A 498 3.49 -0.52 -10.11
CA SER A 498 3.62 -1.82 -10.80
C SER A 498 4.41 -1.75 -12.10
N PHE A 499 4.63 -0.55 -12.65
CA PHE A 499 5.53 -0.36 -13.79
C PHE A 499 6.94 -0.87 -13.47
N GLY A 500 7.46 -0.54 -12.28
CA GLY A 500 8.82 -0.89 -11.83
C GLY A 500 9.14 -2.39 -11.88
N PRO A 501 8.46 -3.24 -11.10
CA PRO A 501 8.77 -4.68 -11.07
C PRO A 501 8.55 -5.37 -12.42
N VAL A 502 7.66 -4.84 -13.28
CA VAL A 502 7.45 -5.40 -14.62
C VAL A 502 8.56 -4.98 -15.58
N SER A 503 9.09 -3.76 -15.48
CA SER A 503 10.25 -3.33 -16.27
C SER A 503 11.53 -4.05 -15.83
N ASP A 504 11.71 -4.25 -14.53
CA ASP A 504 12.84 -4.97 -13.94
C ASP A 504 12.87 -6.42 -14.45
N ASN A 505 11.78 -7.16 -14.25
CA ASN A 505 11.65 -8.52 -14.81
C ASN A 505 11.74 -8.59 -16.33
N ALA A 506 11.42 -7.52 -17.06
CA ALA A 506 11.60 -7.52 -18.51
C ALA A 506 13.10 -7.54 -18.87
N GLN A 507 13.94 -6.87 -18.10
CA GLN A 507 15.40 -6.97 -18.21
C GLN A 507 15.86 -8.39 -17.85
N SER A 508 15.44 -8.95 -16.72
CA SER A 508 15.87 -10.30 -16.34
C SER A 508 15.39 -11.36 -17.32
N VAL A 509 14.16 -11.26 -17.85
CA VAL A 509 13.67 -12.17 -18.91
C VAL A 509 14.51 -12.06 -20.18
N TYR A 510 15.01 -10.87 -20.53
CA TYR A 510 15.92 -10.70 -21.67
C TYR A 510 17.20 -11.51 -21.45
N GLU A 511 17.88 -11.32 -20.32
CA GLU A 511 19.15 -11.97 -19.99
C GLU A 511 19.00 -13.49 -19.81
N LEU A 512 18.02 -13.93 -19.00
CA LEU A 512 17.72 -15.34 -18.73
C LEU A 512 17.28 -16.12 -19.98
N SER A 513 16.67 -15.46 -20.96
CA SER A 513 16.25 -16.12 -22.19
C SER A 513 17.42 -16.47 -23.11
N GLN A 514 18.60 -15.88 -22.87
CA GLN A 514 19.79 -16.02 -23.71
C GLN A 514 19.47 -15.83 -25.20
N ILE A 515 18.54 -14.93 -25.51
CA ILE A 515 17.99 -14.78 -26.87
C ILE A 515 19.07 -14.54 -27.91
N GLU A 516 20.14 -13.81 -27.54
CA GLU A 516 21.31 -13.53 -28.38
C GLU A 516 22.11 -14.80 -28.75
N SER A 517 22.07 -15.82 -27.90
CA SER A 517 22.76 -17.10 -28.09
C SER A 517 21.90 -18.13 -28.83
N VAL A 518 20.62 -17.83 -29.11
CA VAL A 518 19.74 -18.75 -29.84
C VAL A 518 20.19 -18.83 -31.31
N PRO A 519 20.45 -20.05 -31.85
CA PRO A 519 20.92 -20.20 -33.22
C PRO A 519 19.92 -19.63 -34.24
N ASN A 520 20.42 -18.85 -35.20
CA ASN A 520 19.62 -18.23 -36.28
C ASN A 520 18.47 -17.34 -35.80
N VAL A 521 18.55 -16.80 -34.57
CA VAL A 521 17.46 -16.02 -33.96
C VAL A 521 17.07 -14.79 -34.78
N GLU A 522 18.00 -14.11 -35.45
CA GLU A 522 17.67 -12.96 -36.31
C GLU A 522 16.75 -13.37 -37.48
N GLN A 523 17.05 -14.50 -38.12
CA GLN A 523 16.26 -15.04 -39.22
C GLN A 523 14.92 -15.59 -38.72
N ASP A 524 14.91 -16.24 -37.55
CA ASP A 524 13.68 -16.72 -36.92
C ASP A 524 12.73 -15.58 -36.58
N ILE A 525 13.25 -14.50 -35.98
CA ILE A 525 12.45 -13.33 -35.63
C ILE A 525 11.96 -12.61 -36.89
N GLN A 526 12.83 -12.42 -37.89
CA GLN A 526 12.47 -11.78 -39.14
C GLN A 526 11.39 -12.56 -39.91
N SER A 527 11.48 -13.89 -39.96
CA SER A 527 10.54 -14.75 -40.67
C SER A 527 9.18 -14.88 -39.96
N LYS A 528 9.17 -15.03 -38.63
CA LYS A 528 7.94 -15.21 -37.84
C LYS A 528 7.24 -13.91 -37.46
N PHE A 529 8.00 -12.83 -37.25
CA PHE A 529 7.47 -11.58 -36.68
C PHE A 529 7.71 -10.34 -37.55
N GLY A 530 8.46 -10.45 -38.64
CA GLY A 530 8.55 -9.41 -39.67
C GLY A 530 9.44 -8.21 -39.33
N PHE A 531 10.34 -8.31 -38.34
CA PHE A 531 11.31 -7.25 -38.02
C PHE A 531 12.69 -7.82 -37.73
N LYS A 532 13.72 -7.01 -37.95
CA LYS A 532 15.11 -7.35 -37.59
C LYS A 532 15.37 -6.93 -36.13
N PRO A 533 15.85 -7.82 -35.26
CA PRO A 533 16.11 -7.48 -33.87
C PRO A 533 17.30 -6.52 -33.72
N ASP A 534 17.20 -5.58 -32.77
CA ASP A 534 18.27 -4.70 -32.32
C ASP A 534 18.57 -4.97 -30.84
N PHE A 535 19.52 -5.87 -30.58
CA PHE A 535 19.89 -6.32 -29.24
C PHE A 535 20.48 -5.20 -28.38
N LYS A 536 21.32 -4.34 -28.98
CA LYS A 536 21.98 -3.25 -28.26
C LYS A 536 20.97 -2.20 -27.80
N ALA A 537 20.06 -1.80 -28.68
CA ALA A 537 19.00 -0.87 -28.31
C ALA A 537 18.01 -1.52 -27.33
N ALA A 538 17.71 -2.81 -27.47
CA ALA A 538 16.84 -3.53 -26.54
C ALA A 538 17.38 -3.48 -25.11
N LYS A 539 18.63 -3.91 -24.90
CA LYS A 539 19.28 -3.90 -23.59
C LYS A 539 19.30 -2.49 -22.98
N HIS A 540 19.73 -1.49 -23.76
CA HIS A 540 19.77 -0.11 -23.29
C HIS A 540 18.38 0.43 -22.88
N ASN A 541 17.34 0.13 -23.67
CA ASN A 541 15.98 0.58 -23.37
C ASN A 541 15.39 -0.12 -22.14
N LEU A 542 15.72 -1.39 -21.92
CA LEU A 542 15.29 -2.15 -20.73
C LEU A 542 15.96 -1.60 -19.47
N GLU A 543 17.28 -1.43 -19.48
CA GLU A 543 18.04 -0.85 -18.35
C GLU A 543 17.58 0.59 -18.03
N LYS A 544 17.28 1.39 -19.07
CA LYS A 544 16.75 2.76 -18.90
C LYS A 544 15.34 2.77 -18.31
N ASN A 545 14.50 1.81 -18.68
CA ASN A 545 13.14 1.68 -18.13
C ASN A 545 13.18 1.19 -16.68
N ASP A 546 14.10 0.31 -16.32
CA ASP A 546 14.32 -0.14 -14.95
C ASP A 546 14.69 1.03 -14.02
N GLY A 547 15.63 1.90 -14.40
CA GLY A 547 15.94 3.11 -13.61
C GLY A 547 14.73 4.07 -13.45
N ALA A 548 13.86 4.17 -14.47
CA ALA A 548 12.59 4.88 -14.33
C ALA A 548 11.64 4.14 -13.37
N GLY A 549 11.62 2.81 -13.44
CA GLY A 549 10.91 1.91 -12.53
C GLY A 549 11.27 2.16 -11.08
N ASN A 550 12.57 2.19 -10.76
CA ASN A 550 13.07 2.45 -9.40
C ASN A 550 12.66 3.83 -8.89
N THR A 551 12.66 4.82 -9.77
CA THR A 551 12.15 6.16 -9.45
C THR A 551 10.67 6.12 -9.09
N PHE A 552 9.80 5.54 -9.93
CA PHE A 552 8.35 5.53 -9.67
C PHE A 552 7.93 4.62 -8.52
N LYS A 553 8.59 3.48 -8.35
CA LYS A 553 8.51 2.62 -7.16
C LYS A 553 8.83 3.43 -5.90
N ALA A 554 9.89 4.24 -5.91
CA ALA A 554 10.20 5.13 -4.79
C ALA A 554 9.13 6.22 -4.60
N THR A 555 8.54 6.78 -5.66
CA THR A 555 7.51 7.82 -5.53
C THR A 555 6.19 7.33 -4.92
N ALA A 556 5.79 6.09 -5.18
CA ALA A 556 4.53 5.54 -4.71
C ALA A 556 4.55 5.26 -3.19
N LYS A 557 5.70 4.88 -2.63
CA LYS A 557 5.81 4.47 -1.22
C LYS A 557 5.45 5.60 -0.23
N PRO A 558 6.00 6.84 -0.35
CA PRO A 558 5.61 7.98 0.49
C PRO A 558 4.12 8.36 0.35
N VAL A 559 3.53 8.18 -0.83
CA VAL A 559 2.08 8.43 -1.04
C VAL A 559 1.27 7.45 -0.19
N LEU A 560 1.57 6.15 -0.28
CA LEU A 560 0.87 5.10 0.47
C LEU A 560 1.00 5.29 1.99
N ILE A 561 2.21 5.51 2.52
CA ILE A 561 2.37 5.76 3.97
C ILE A 561 1.70 7.06 4.42
N GLY A 562 1.69 8.11 3.60
CA GLY A 562 0.98 9.36 3.89
C GLY A 562 -0.51 9.11 4.12
N THR A 563 -1.15 8.27 3.29
CA THR A 563 -2.55 7.87 3.50
C THR A 563 -2.76 7.12 4.80
N ALA A 564 -1.81 6.26 5.19
CA ALA A 564 -1.88 5.45 6.39
C ALA A 564 -1.94 6.33 7.64
N VAL A 565 -1.07 7.33 7.72
CA VAL A 565 -0.97 8.21 8.88
C VAL A 565 -2.18 9.11 8.99
N VAL A 566 -2.56 9.75 7.87
CA VAL A 566 -3.72 10.63 7.87
C VAL A 566 -5.00 9.82 8.12
N GLY A 567 -5.15 8.62 7.53
CA GLY A 567 -6.27 7.73 7.77
C GLY A 567 -6.32 7.19 9.20
N ALA A 568 -5.17 6.84 9.79
CA ALA A 568 -5.08 6.39 11.19
C ALA A 568 -5.63 7.44 12.16
N THR A 569 -5.43 8.75 11.90
CA THR A 569 -6.03 9.79 12.75
C THR A 569 -7.56 9.74 12.79
N THR A 570 -8.20 9.38 11.67
CA THR A 570 -9.67 9.24 11.59
C THR A 570 -10.14 7.98 12.33
N MET A 571 -9.39 6.88 12.25
CA MET A 571 -9.73 5.65 12.99
C MET A 571 -9.53 5.80 14.50
N ILE A 572 -8.45 6.47 14.93
CA ILE A 572 -8.20 6.77 16.35
C ILE A 572 -9.36 7.58 16.93
N PHE A 573 -9.98 8.46 16.15
CA PHE A 573 -11.15 9.18 16.59
C PHE A 573 -12.35 8.30 16.91
N GLY A 574 -12.58 7.20 16.19
CA GLY A 574 -13.59 6.21 16.55
C GLY A 574 -13.38 5.68 17.97
N ILE A 575 -12.12 5.40 18.34
CA ILE A 575 -11.75 5.01 19.71
C ILE A 575 -12.03 6.15 20.70
N ILE A 576 -11.67 7.39 20.36
CA ILE A 576 -11.89 8.56 21.22
C ILE A 576 -13.37 8.77 21.49
N LEU A 577 -14.22 8.72 20.46
CA LEU A 577 -15.68 8.85 20.60
C LEU A 577 -16.26 7.75 21.47
N LEU A 578 -15.80 6.52 21.26
CA LEU A 578 -16.20 5.39 22.09
C LEU A 578 -15.85 5.65 23.56
N LEU A 579 -14.63 6.08 23.86
CA LEU A 579 -14.22 6.33 25.25
C LEU A 579 -14.95 7.51 25.87
N ASP A 580 -15.19 8.60 25.13
CA ASP A 580 -15.93 9.75 25.61
C ASP A 580 -17.37 9.41 25.98
N LYS A 581 -18.03 8.62 25.14
CA LYS A 581 -19.36 8.10 25.42
C LYS A 581 -19.38 7.26 26.69
N GLU A 582 -18.37 6.42 26.89
CA GLU A 582 -18.36 5.41 27.94
C GLU A 582 -17.88 5.92 29.29
N PHE A 583 -16.95 6.87 29.30
CA PHE A 583 -16.30 7.36 30.51
C PHE A 583 -16.42 8.86 30.71
N GLY A 584 -16.80 9.62 29.68
CA GLY A 584 -16.82 11.08 29.68
C GLY A 584 -15.43 11.69 29.82
N ASP A 585 -15.36 13.01 29.61
CA ASP A 585 -14.15 13.82 29.84
C ASP A 585 -12.90 13.30 29.07
N VAL A 586 -13.09 12.76 27.86
CA VAL A 586 -12.00 12.13 27.10
C VAL A 586 -10.88 13.12 26.79
N ILE A 587 -11.24 14.39 26.55
CA ILE A 587 -10.30 15.44 26.13
C ILE A 587 -9.28 15.69 27.24
N SER A 588 -9.71 15.73 28.51
CA SER A 588 -8.77 15.94 29.63
C SER A 588 -7.80 14.77 29.76
N LYS A 589 -8.26 13.55 29.47
CA LYS A 589 -7.50 12.30 29.50
C LYS A 589 -6.55 12.12 28.31
N LEU A 590 -6.84 12.77 27.18
CA LEU A 590 -5.98 12.79 26.00
C LEU A 590 -4.95 13.92 26.02
N SER A 591 -4.98 14.80 27.03
CA SER A 591 -4.02 15.88 27.16
C SER A 591 -2.59 15.35 27.24
N LEU A 592 -1.65 16.04 26.57
CA LEU A 592 -0.23 15.67 26.57
C LEU A 592 0.43 15.74 27.96
N VAL A 593 -0.22 16.36 28.96
CA VAL A 593 0.26 16.34 30.35
C VAL A 593 -0.12 15.06 31.09
N GLN A 594 -0.99 14.22 30.53
CA GLN A 594 -1.34 12.93 31.11
C GLN A 594 -0.19 11.92 30.91
N PRO A 595 0.25 11.23 31.97
CA PRO A 595 1.39 10.32 31.87
C PRO A 595 1.12 9.16 30.91
N GLU A 596 -0.11 8.68 30.82
CA GLU A 596 -0.51 7.59 29.92
C GLU A 596 -0.20 7.93 28.46
N ILE A 597 -0.54 9.16 28.04
CA ILE A 597 -0.33 9.61 26.66
C ILE A 597 1.17 9.72 26.36
N VAL A 598 1.94 10.35 27.24
CA VAL A 598 3.41 10.49 27.08
C VAL A 598 4.11 9.14 27.03
N LEU A 599 3.73 8.21 27.91
CA LEU A 599 4.27 6.85 27.90
C LEU A 599 3.85 6.07 26.64
N GLY A 600 2.63 6.29 26.16
CA GLY A 600 2.17 5.78 24.87
C GLY A 600 3.05 6.28 23.73
N PHE A 601 3.39 7.58 23.74
CA PHE A 601 4.30 8.15 22.74
C PHE A 601 5.67 7.47 22.73
N LEU A 602 6.27 7.28 23.91
CA LEU A 602 7.56 6.60 24.04
C LEU A 602 7.49 5.15 23.54
N MET A 603 6.42 4.43 23.89
CA MET A 603 6.21 3.04 23.47
C MET A 603 6.05 2.94 21.95
N GLY A 604 5.30 3.86 21.32
CA GLY A 604 5.12 3.85 19.87
C GLY A 604 6.43 4.05 19.11
N GLY A 605 7.27 4.99 19.55
CA GLY A 605 8.61 5.19 18.99
C GLY A 605 9.49 3.94 19.14
N ALA A 606 9.49 3.33 20.33
CA ALA A 606 10.24 2.09 20.57
C ALA A 606 9.80 0.95 19.63
N VAL A 607 8.50 0.79 19.37
CA VAL A 607 7.98 -0.23 18.46
C VAL A 607 8.37 0.02 17.01
N ILE A 608 8.37 1.27 16.53
CA ILE A 608 8.81 1.58 15.16
C ILE A 608 10.29 1.21 14.93
N TYR A 609 11.15 1.53 15.89
CA TYR A 609 12.57 1.17 15.79
C TYR A 609 12.82 -0.32 15.93
N TRP A 610 12.11 -1.00 16.85
CA TRP A 610 12.17 -2.46 16.94
C TRP A 610 11.69 -3.11 15.64
N PHE A 611 10.55 -2.68 15.09
CA PHE A 611 9.98 -3.22 13.86
C PHE A 611 10.96 -3.09 12.69
N THR A 612 11.59 -1.92 12.57
CA THR A 612 12.64 -1.67 11.57
C THR A 612 13.79 -2.66 11.72
N GLY A 613 14.32 -2.81 12.94
CA GLY A 613 15.40 -3.76 13.20
C GLY A 613 15.00 -5.22 12.97
N ALA A 614 13.81 -5.62 13.40
CA ALA A 614 13.31 -6.99 13.28
C ALA A 614 13.08 -7.41 11.81
N SER A 615 12.51 -6.51 11.00
CA SER A 615 12.30 -6.75 9.57
C SER A 615 13.62 -6.83 8.80
N THR A 616 14.56 -5.91 9.05
CA THR A 616 15.91 -5.97 8.47
C THR A 616 16.67 -7.22 8.91
N GLN A 617 16.59 -7.61 10.19
CA GLN A 617 17.23 -8.83 10.68
C GLN A 617 16.71 -10.10 9.97
N ALA A 618 15.40 -10.15 9.67
CA ALA A 618 14.83 -11.27 8.92
C ALA A 618 15.41 -11.36 7.49
N VAL A 619 15.60 -10.22 6.83
CA VAL A 619 16.27 -10.14 5.52
C VAL A 619 17.73 -10.56 5.62
N VAL A 620 18.51 -9.95 6.52
CA VAL A 620 19.95 -10.23 6.69
C VAL A 620 20.23 -11.72 6.86
N THR A 621 19.47 -12.38 7.75
CA THR A 621 19.68 -13.80 8.03
C THR A 621 19.21 -14.70 6.90
N GLY A 622 18.11 -14.35 6.24
CA GLY A 622 17.64 -15.08 5.06
C GLY A 622 18.62 -14.95 3.89
N ALA A 623 19.10 -13.73 3.62
CA ALA A 623 20.06 -13.43 2.57
C ALA A 623 21.36 -14.22 2.78
N TYR A 624 21.90 -14.25 4.00
CA TYR A 624 23.06 -15.11 4.32
C TYR A 624 22.83 -16.58 3.91
N ARG A 625 21.65 -17.15 4.20
CA ARG A 625 21.33 -18.54 3.87
C ARG A 625 21.21 -18.75 2.37
N ALA A 626 20.59 -17.81 1.66
CA ALA A 626 20.52 -17.84 0.19
C ALA A 626 21.93 -17.75 -0.41
N VAL A 627 22.77 -16.83 0.05
CA VAL A 627 24.17 -16.68 -0.39
C VAL A 627 24.97 -17.95 -0.20
N VAL A 628 24.90 -18.58 0.98
CA VAL A 628 25.62 -19.84 1.25
C VAL A 628 25.18 -20.92 0.26
N TYR A 629 23.88 -21.10 0.10
CA TYR A 629 23.35 -22.09 -0.84
C TYR A 629 23.77 -21.83 -2.29
N ILE A 630 23.67 -20.58 -2.75
CA ILE A 630 24.07 -20.20 -4.12
C ILE A 630 25.57 -20.47 -4.30
N LYS A 631 26.42 -20.07 -3.35
CA LYS A 631 27.88 -20.31 -3.44
C LYS A 631 28.24 -21.78 -3.52
N GLU A 632 27.54 -22.65 -2.79
CA GLU A 632 27.81 -24.09 -2.77
C GLU A 632 27.34 -24.80 -4.05
N ASN A 633 26.34 -24.26 -4.74
CA ASN A 633 25.69 -24.92 -5.89
C ASN A 633 25.89 -24.18 -7.23
N LEU A 634 26.61 -23.06 -7.24
CA LEU A 634 26.91 -22.30 -8.45
C LEU A 634 27.99 -22.99 -9.29
N ASP A 635 27.62 -23.49 -10.47
CA ASP A 635 28.57 -24.02 -11.45
C ASP A 635 28.92 -22.97 -12.52
N LEU A 636 30.13 -22.39 -12.42
CA LEU A 636 30.63 -21.41 -13.38
C LEU A 636 30.84 -21.98 -14.80
N SER A 637 30.97 -23.31 -14.93
CA SER A 637 31.14 -24.00 -16.21
C SER A 637 29.82 -24.24 -16.96
N ALA A 638 28.69 -24.21 -16.25
CA ALA A 638 27.37 -24.38 -16.83
C ALA A 638 26.95 -23.16 -17.67
N LYS A 639 26.01 -23.37 -18.61
CA LYS A 639 25.40 -22.29 -19.39
C LYS A 639 24.25 -21.61 -18.65
N ALA A 640 23.57 -22.33 -17.77
CA ALA A 640 22.47 -21.84 -16.95
C ALA A 640 22.34 -22.70 -15.69
N ALA A 641 21.76 -22.13 -14.64
CA ALA A 641 21.42 -22.83 -13.40
C ALA A 641 20.37 -23.92 -13.63
N SER A 642 20.36 -24.95 -12.79
CA SER A 642 19.30 -25.95 -12.84
C SER A 642 17.98 -25.39 -12.30
N MET A 643 16.86 -25.93 -12.81
CA MET A 643 15.53 -25.58 -12.32
C MET A 643 15.31 -26.02 -10.87
N GLU A 644 15.98 -27.07 -10.43
CA GLU A 644 15.90 -27.58 -9.06
C GLU A 644 16.54 -26.60 -8.08
N ASP A 645 17.76 -26.12 -8.38
CA ASP A 645 18.46 -25.13 -7.56
C ASP A 645 17.66 -23.83 -7.44
N SER A 646 17.09 -23.36 -8.57
CA SER A 646 16.24 -22.17 -8.59
C SER A 646 15.01 -22.31 -7.69
N LYS A 647 14.35 -23.48 -7.72
CA LYS A 647 13.19 -23.76 -6.84
C LYS A 647 13.59 -23.85 -5.37
N GLU A 648 14.78 -24.36 -5.09
CA GLU A 648 15.27 -24.45 -3.72
C GLU A 648 15.61 -23.07 -3.14
N VAL A 649 16.19 -22.15 -3.93
CA VAL A 649 16.37 -20.75 -3.49
C VAL A 649 15.01 -20.10 -3.18
N VAL A 650 14.01 -20.27 -4.05
CA VAL A 650 12.62 -19.80 -3.79
C VAL A 650 12.06 -20.38 -2.49
N ARG A 651 12.30 -21.67 -2.23
CA ARG A 651 11.84 -22.32 -0.98
C ARG A 651 12.52 -21.72 0.25
N ILE A 652 13.84 -21.50 0.19
CA ILE A 652 14.62 -20.85 1.25
C ILE A 652 14.02 -19.46 1.54
N CYS A 653 13.87 -18.62 0.52
CA CYS A 653 13.30 -17.27 0.65
C CYS A 653 11.91 -17.32 1.30
N THR A 654 11.05 -18.24 0.87
CA THR A 654 9.67 -18.39 1.40
C THR A 654 9.66 -18.74 2.89
N VAL A 655 10.45 -19.73 3.30
CA VAL A 655 10.47 -20.21 4.68
C VAL A 655 10.99 -19.13 5.63
N TYR A 656 12.05 -18.42 5.24
CA TYR A 656 12.63 -17.36 6.07
C TYR A 656 11.73 -16.12 6.14
N ALA A 657 11.05 -15.75 5.04
CA ALA A 657 10.03 -14.72 5.05
C ALA A 657 8.90 -15.04 6.04
N GLN A 658 8.38 -16.27 6.02
CA GLN A 658 7.32 -16.69 6.95
C GLN A 658 7.79 -16.71 8.41
N ARG A 659 9.03 -17.16 8.68
CA ARG A 659 9.60 -17.13 10.04
C ARG A 659 9.75 -15.71 10.57
N GLY A 660 10.23 -14.78 9.73
CA GLY A 660 10.31 -13.36 10.06
C GLY A 660 8.93 -12.78 10.38
N MET A 661 7.95 -13.04 9.50
CA MET A 661 6.58 -12.56 9.67
C MET A 661 5.90 -13.11 10.93
N ILE A 662 6.11 -14.37 11.31
CA ILE A 662 5.59 -14.91 12.58
C ILE A 662 6.10 -14.10 13.77
N ASN A 663 7.40 -13.79 13.80
CA ASN A 663 7.95 -13.05 14.94
C ASN A 663 7.38 -11.63 15.04
N ILE A 664 7.30 -10.95 13.91
CA ILE A 664 6.81 -9.58 13.82
C ILE A 664 5.31 -9.52 14.13
N PHE A 665 4.51 -10.37 13.49
CA PHE A 665 3.06 -10.36 13.63
C PHE A 665 2.62 -10.69 15.04
N ILE A 666 3.17 -11.74 15.66
CA ILE A 666 2.76 -12.12 17.01
C ILE A 666 3.12 -11.03 18.03
N ALA A 667 4.29 -10.41 17.89
CA ALA A 667 4.65 -9.28 18.75
C ALA A 667 3.69 -8.09 18.57
N ILE A 668 3.39 -7.67 17.35
CA ILE A 668 2.43 -6.56 17.09
C ILE A 668 1.01 -6.90 17.56
N PHE A 669 0.52 -8.11 17.25
CA PHE A 669 -0.80 -8.59 17.64
C PHE A 669 -0.94 -8.62 19.17
N CYS A 670 0.02 -9.21 19.87
CA CYS A 670 0.00 -9.29 21.32
C CYS A 670 0.20 -7.92 21.98
N MET A 671 1.04 -7.04 21.44
CA MET A 671 1.17 -5.65 21.93
C MET A 671 -0.15 -4.88 21.77
N SER A 672 -0.80 -4.98 20.62
CA SER A 672 -2.07 -4.27 20.35
C SER A 672 -3.13 -4.60 21.41
N LEU A 673 -3.29 -5.90 21.72
CA LEU A 673 -4.20 -6.34 22.78
C LEU A 673 -3.72 -5.96 24.18
N ALA A 674 -2.45 -6.23 24.50
CA ALA A 674 -1.92 -5.99 25.84
C ALA A 674 -2.01 -4.51 26.23
N LEU A 675 -1.55 -3.62 25.34
CA LEU A 675 -1.52 -2.19 25.59
C LEU A 675 -2.93 -1.59 25.70
N ALA A 676 -3.86 -1.99 24.82
CA ALA A 676 -5.26 -1.59 24.92
C ALA A 676 -5.92 -2.07 26.23
N PHE A 677 -5.58 -3.28 26.69
CA PHE A 677 -6.16 -3.87 27.90
C PHE A 677 -5.61 -3.23 29.18
N PHE A 678 -4.34 -2.82 29.18
CA PHE A 678 -3.76 -2.05 30.28
C PHE A 678 -4.46 -0.72 30.44
N ASN A 679 -4.46 0.10 29.39
CA ASN A 679 -5.09 1.42 29.42
C ASN A 679 -5.34 1.93 27.99
N ALA A 680 -6.60 2.25 27.67
CA ALA A 680 -6.99 2.70 26.34
C ALA A 680 -6.38 4.06 25.94
N TYR A 681 -6.17 4.98 26.89
CA TYR A 681 -5.53 6.28 26.63
C TYR A 681 -4.03 6.12 26.34
N PHE A 682 -3.34 5.27 27.10
CA PHE A 682 -1.96 4.87 26.78
C PHE A 682 -1.87 4.30 25.37
N PHE A 683 -2.82 3.45 25.01
CA PHE A 683 -2.88 2.85 23.70
C PHE A 683 -3.14 3.88 22.58
N ILE A 684 -3.98 4.90 22.81
CA ILE A 684 -4.16 6.01 21.86
C ILE A 684 -2.85 6.78 21.66
N GLY A 685 -2.12 7.11 22.73
CA GLY A 685 -0.79 7.73 22.62
C GLY A 685 0.19 6.88 21.81
N TYR A 686 0.14 5.56 22.00
CA TYR A 686 0.90 4.58 21.21
C TYR A 686 0.50 4.60 19.72
N LEU A 687 -0.79 4.61 19.39
CA LEU A 687 -1.29 4.64 18.00
C LEU A 687 -0.90 5.93 17.27
N ILE A 688 -1.02 7.09 17.93
CA ILE A 688 -0.58 8.37 17.38
C ILE A 688 0.94 8.32 17.10
N SER A 689 1.71 7.79 18.04
CA SER A 689 3.16 7.72 17.93
C SER A 689 3.64 6.79 16.82
N ILE A 690 3.11 5.57 16.70
CA ILE A 690 3.50 4.67 15.60
C ILE A 690 3.19 5.30 14.23
N ALA A 691 2.12 6.09 14.13
CA ALA A 691 1.79 6.80 12.89
C ALA A 691 2.85 7.85 12.56
N PHE A 692 3.14 8.79 13.47
CA PHE A 692 4.09 9.88 13.19
C PHE A 692 5.55 9.40 13.08
N PHE A 693 6.04 8.58 14.01
CA PHE A 693 7.41 8.04 13.91
C PHE A 693 7.54 7.10 12.70
N GLY A 694 6.51 6.30 12.43
CA GLY A 694 6.48 5.42 11.27
C GLY A 694 6.49 6.17 9.95
N LEU A 695 5.80 7.32 9.84
CA LEU A 695 5.84 8.18 8.65
C LEU A 695 7.26 8.58 8.29
N PHE A 696 7.97 9.23 9.22
CA PHE A 696 9.29 9.75 8.96
C PHE A 696 10.31 8.64 8.74
N GLN A 697 10.21 7.54 9.50
CA GLN A 697 11.07 6.38 9.31
C GLN A 697 10.84 5.74 7.93
N ALA A 698 9.59 5.56 7.51
CA ALA A 698 9.27 4.97 6.21
C ALA A 698 9.77 5.84 5.05
N VAL A 699 9.54 7.16 5.13
CA VAL A 699 9.99 8.12 4.10
C VAL A 699 11.51 8.14 4.00
N PHE A 700 12.20 8.24 5.15
CA PHE A 700 13.65 8.20 5.22
C PHE A 700 14.21 6.94 4.53
N MET A 701 13.70 5.76 4.92
CA MET A 701 14.19 4.48 4.42
C MET A 701 13.86 4.27 2.93
N ALA A 702 12.67 4.64 2.48
CA ALA A 702 12.25 4.52 1.09
C ALA A 702 13.12 5.37 0.16
N ASN A 703 13.36 6.63 0.53
CA ASN A 703 14.10 7.55 -0.32
C ASN A 703 15.62 7.35 -0.25
N ALA A 704 16.17 6.99 0.92
CA ALA A 704 17.59 6.62 1.03
C ALA A 704 17.90 5.41 0.15
N GLY A 705 17.09 4.34 0.26
CA GLY A 705 17.21 3.15 -0.58
C GLY A 705 17.04 3.43 -2.07
N GLY A 706 16.02 4.19 -2.46
CA GLY A 706 15.83 4.56 -3.86
C GLY A 706 16.96 5.42 -4.44
N ALA A 707 17.60 6.27 -3.62
CA ALA A 707 18.74 7.07 -4.05
C ALA A 707 20.02 6.24 -4.21
N TRP A 708 20.27 5.25 -3.34
CA TRP A 708 21.39 4.32 -3.50
C TRP A 708 21.26 3.46 -4.76
N ASP A 709 20.05 2.96 -5.02
CA ASP A 709 19.73 2.16 -6.20
C ASP A 709 19.98 2.95 -7.50
N ASN A 710 19.41 4.14 -7.60
CA ASN A 710 19.61 4.96 -8.79
C ASN A 710 21.06 5.50 -8.91
N ALA A 711 21.81 5.61 -7.80
CA ALA A 711 23.25 5.87 -7.88
C ALA A 711 24.00 4.70 -8.52
N LYS A 712 23.64 3.44 -8.20
CA LYS A 712 24.12 2.25 -8.91
C LYS A 712 23.76 2.32 -10.40
N LYS A 713 22.49 2.61 -10.72
CA LYS A 713 22.03 2.68 -12.13
C LYS A 713 22.75 3.77 -12.95
N ILE A 714 23.09 4.92 -12.37
CA ILE A 714 23.93 5.94 -13.05
C ILE A 714 25.30 5.36 -13.42
N VAL A 715 25.94 4.62 -12.51
CA VAL A 715 27.25 4.01 -12.76
C VAL A 715 27.16 2.91 -13.83
N GLU A 716 26.10 2.12 -13.79
CA GLU A 716 25.85 1.00 -14.70
C GLU A 716 25.50 1.45 -16.13
N VAL A 717 24.60 2.43 -16.26
CA VAL A 717 23.96 2.81 -17.53
C VAL A 717 24.59 4.05 -18.16
N ASP A 718 24.69 5.14 -17.39
CA ASP A 718 25.13 6.44 -17.91
C ASP A 718 26.65 6.50 -18.03
N LEU A 719 27.36 6.06 -16.98
CA LEU A 719 28.82 6.03 -16.97
C LEU A 719 29.40 4.77 -17.62
N ARG A 720 28.62 3.69 -17.71
CA ARG A 720 29.04 2.38 -18.23
C ARG A 720 30.30 1.83 -17.56
N GLN A 721 30.38 1.97 -16.23
CA GLN A 721 31.54 1.58 -15.43
C GLN A 721 31.31 0.29 -14.61
N LYS A 722 30.54 -0.67 -15.14
CA LYS A 722 30.31 -1.98 -14.52
C LYS A 722 31.65 -2.68 -14.21
N GLY A 723 31.74 -3.30 -13.03
CA GLY A 723 32.92 -4.05 -12.57
C GLY A 723 34.07 -3.21 -11.97
N THR A 724 33.95 -1.88 -11.94
CA THR A 724 34.94 -0.98 -11.30
C THR A 724 34.79 -0.91 -9.77
N GLU A 725 35.77 -0.31 -9.07
CA GLU A 725 35.65 -0.03 -7.63
C GLU A 725 34.51 0.93 -7.31
N LEU A 726 34.26 1.91 -8.18
CA LEU A 726 33.11 2.81 -8.07
C LEU A 726 31.80 2.01 -8.10
N HIS A 727 31.69 1.09 -9.06
CA HIS A 727 30.53 0.21 -9.17
C HIS A 727 30.36 -0.68 -7.94
N ALA A 728 31.45 -1.26 -7.43
CA ALA A 728 31.39 -2.05 -6.20
C ALA A 728 30.89 -1.23 -4.99
N ALA A 729 31.34 0.02 -4.86
CA ALA A 729 30.88 0.91 -3.79
C ALA A 729 29.37 1.24 -3.90
N THR A 730 28.87 1.48 -5.12
CA THR A 730 27.44 1.74 -5.32
C THR A 730 26.57 0.50 -5.13
N VAL A 731 27.06 -0.70 -5.47
CA VAL A 731 26.37 -1.98 -5.19
C VAL A 731 26.26 -2.22 -3.68
N VAL A 732 27.29 -1.86 -2.89
CA VAL A 732 27.19 -1.94 -1.41
C VAL A 732 26.13 -0.98 -0.89
N GLY A 733 26.05 0.25 -1.43
CA GLY A 733 24.99 1.19 -1.09
C GLY A 733 23.59 0.65 -1.36
N ASP A 734 23.40 0.09 -2.55
CA ASP A 734 22.12 -0.48 -2.97
C ASP A 734 21.70 -1.66 -2.10
N THR A 735 22.60 -2.61 -1.85
CA THR A 735 22.34 -3.78 -0.97
C THR A 735 22.09 -3.41 0.50
N VAL A 736 22.58 -2.26 0.96
CA VAL A 736 22.17 -1.66 2.26
C VAL A 736 20.77 -1.05 2.16
N GLY A 737 20.45 -0.40 1.03
CA GLY A 737 19.17 0.24 0.72
C GLY A 737 18.01 -0.72 0.46
N ASP A 738 18.28 -1.95 0.05
CA ASP A 738 17.28 -2.97 -0.28
C ASP A 738 16.32 -3.31 0.86
N PRO A 739 16.78 -3.75 2.05
CA PRO A 739 15.88 -3.98 3.18
C PRO A 739 15.19 -2.68 3.62
N PHE A 740 15.81 -1.52 3.40
CA PHE A 740 15.23 -0.23 3.75
C PHE A 740 14.01 0.07 2.89
N LYS A 741 14.19 0.06 1.57
CA LYS A 741 13.17 0.51 0.60
C LYS A 741 12.10 -0.53 0.32
N ASP A 742 12.39 -1.83 0.41
CA ASP A 742 11.46 -2.88 -0.06
C ASP A 742 11.00 -3.84 1.04
N THR A 743 11.51 -3.71 2.27
CA THR A 743 11.00 -4.46 3.42
C THR A 743 10.47 -3.54 4.50
N SER A 744 11.34 -2.80 5.19
CA SER A 744 10.96 -2.08 6.40
C SER A 744 10.05 -0.89 6.13
N SER A 745 10.42 0.01 5.20
CA SER A 745 9.63 1.20 4.89
C SER A 745 8.21 0.88 4.42
N VAL A 746 8.11 0.01 3.42
CA VAL A 746 6.84 -0.37 2.81
C VAL A 746 5.93 -1.14 3.75
N SER A 747 6.50 -1.88 4.71
CA SER A 747 5.72 -2.64 5.67
C SER A 747 5.20 -1.79 6.83
N MET A 748 5.72 -0.58 7.05
CA MET A 748 5.21 0.32 8.10
C MET A 748 3.77 0.73 7.84
N ASN A 749 3.40 0.93 6.57
CA ASN A 749 2.05 1.30 6.18
C ASN A 749 1.00 0.27 6.68
N PRO A 750 1.01 -0.99 6.23
CA PRO A 750 0.02 -1.96 6.68
C PRO A 750 0.14 -2.26 8.18
N ILE A 751 1.32 -2.12 8.81
CA ILE A 751 1.45 -2.29 10.26
C ILE A 751 0.77 -1.18 11.05
N ILE A 752 0.91 0.09 10.65
CA ILE A 752 0.23 1.22 11.30
C ILE A 752 -1.28 1.03 11.19
N LYS A 753 -1.78 0.71 10.00
CA LYS A 753 -3.22 0.53 9.79
C LYS A 753 -3.76 -0.71 10.48
N PHE A 754 -3.09 -1.85 10.38
CA PHE A 754 -3.48 -3.07 11.10
C PHE A 754 -3.53 -2.81 12.60
N THR A 755 -2.50 -2.20 13.17
CA THR A 755 -2.44 -1.90 14.61
C THR A 755 -3.55 -0.94 15.03
N THR A 756 -3.92 0.02 14.17
CA THR A 756 -4.99 0.98 14.46
C THR A 756 -6.37 0.34 14.35
N LEU A 757 -6.65 -0.40 13.28
CA LEU A 757 -7.94 -1.08 13.04
C LEU A 757 -8.18 -2.22 14.01
N PHE A 758 -7.22 -3.12 14.14
CA PHE A 758 -7.29 -4.18 15.14
C PHE A 758 -7.24 -3.59 16.55
N GLY A 759 -6.54 -2.47 16.73
CA GLY A 759 -6.49 -1.71 17.98
C GLY A 759 -7.85 -1.19 18.43
N LEU A 760 -8.69 -0.72 17.50
CA LEU A 760 -10.07 -0.39 17.80
C LEU A 760 -10.81 -1.59 18.40
N LEU A 761 -10.79 -2.75 17.74
CA LEU A 761 -11.40 -3.98 18.26
C LEU A 761 -10.80 -4.36 19.63
N ALA A 762 -9.50 -4.19 19.83
CA ALA A 762 -8.83 -4.47 21.10
C ALA A 762 -9.35 -3.55 22.23
N VAL A 763 -9.54 -2.25 21.96
CA VAL A 763 -10.13 -1.32 22.93
C VAL A 763 -11.59 -1.68 23.21
N GLU A 764 -12.38 -2.03 22.19
CA GLU A 764 -13.77 -2.45 22.38
C GLU A 764 -13.87 -3.69 23.28
N ILE A 765 -12.99 -4.68 23.10
CA ILE A 765 -12.90 -5.85 23.99
C ILE A 765 -12.53 -5.41 25.41
N ALA A 766 -11.51 -4.57 25.56
CA ALA A 766 -11.04 -4.10 26.86
C ALA A 766 -12.16 -3.40 27.66
N VAL A 767 -12.90 -2.51 26.99
CA VAL A 767 -14.01 -1.76 27.58
C VAL A 767 -15.18 -2.70 27.92
N ALA A 768 -15.55 -3.61 27.02
CA ALA A 768 -16.62 -4.57 27.26
C ALA A 768 -16.30 -5.52 28.43
N MET A 769 -15.06 -5.98 28.55
CA MET A 769 -14.61 -6.79 29.70
C MET A 769 -14.70 -6.01 31.02
N GLN A 770 -14.31 -4.74 31.02
CA GLN A 770 -14.39 -3.88 32.19
C GLN A 770 -15.84 -3.71 32.65
N LYS A 771 -16.76 -3.46 31.71
CA LYS A 771 -18.21 -3.39 32.00
C LYS A 771 -18.78 -4.69 32.54
N ALA A 772 -18.30 -5.82 32.05
CA ALA A 772 -18.69 -7.14 32.55
C ALA A 772 -18.09 -7.48 33.93
N GLY A 773 -17.41 -6.54 34.61
CA GLY A 773 -16.76 -6.74 35.89
C GLY A 773 -15.50 -7.61 35.83
N LYS A 774 -14.99 -7.91 34.63
CA LYS A 774 -13.86 -8.84 34.39
C LYS A 774 -12.50 -8.13 34.42
N VAL A 775 -12.33 -7.13 35.27
CA VAL A 775 -11.11 -6.29 35.30
C VAL A 775 -9.86 -7.11 35.62
N GLY A 776 -9.93 -8.04 36.60
CA GLY A 776 -8.80 -8.91 36.93
C GLY A 776 -8.37 -9.82 35.76
N LEU A 777 -9.34 -10.38 35.03
CA LEU A 777 -9.08 -11.19 33.84
C LEU A 777 -8.49 -10.33 32.71
N LYS A 778 -9.03 -9.12 32.49
CA LYS A 778 -8.50 -8.15 31.51
C LYS A 778 -7.02 -7.88 31.76
N THR A 779 -6.65 -7.53 33.00
CA THR A 779 -5.27 -7.23 33.37
C THR A 779 -4.38 -8.48 33.31
N GLY A 780 -4.88 -9.65 33.73
CA GLY A 780 -4.15 -10.91 33.63
C GLY A 780 -3.81 -11.29 32.18
N ILE A 781 -4.77 -11.15 31.26
CA ILE A 781 -4.55 -11.35 29.82
C ILE A 781 -3.53 -10.33 29.29
N ALA A 782 -3.64 -9.06 29.69
CA ALA A 782 -2.70 -8.01 29.26
C ALA A 782 -1.25 -8.35 29.61
N VAL A 783 -0.98 -8.80 30.84
CA VAL A 783 0.35 -9.18 31.30
C VAL A 783 0.89 -10.38 30.51
N VAL A 784 0.07 -11.42 30.33
CA VAL A 784 0.48 -12.62 29.56
C VAL A 784 0.82 -12.26 28.12
N LEU A 785 -0.04 -11.47 27.46
CA LEU A 785 0.18 -11.03 26.08
C LEU A 785 1.41 -10.12 25.96
N LEU A 786 1.66 -9.24 26.93
CA LEU A 786 2.88 -8.42 26.95
C LEU A 786 4.14 -9.28 27.06
N ILE A 787 4.14 -10.30 27.93
CA ILE A 787 5.26 -11.24 28.06
C ILE A 787 5.50 -11.99 26.75
N ILE A 788 4.44 -12.46 26.09
CA ILE A 788 4.52 -13.11 24.78
C ILE A 788 5.12 -12.13 23.76
N ALA A 789 4.61 -10.90 23.69
CA ALA A 789 5.12 -9.89 22.78
C ALA A 789 6.63 -9.65 22.98
N LEU A 790 7.07 -9.43 24.22
CA LEU A 790 8.48 -9.21 24.55
C LEU A 790 9.35 -10.43 24.25
N ALA A 791 8.83 -11.65 24.44
CA ALA A 791 9.52 -12.87 24.05
C ALA A 791 9.72 -12.94 22.52
N PHE A 792 8.74 -12.51 21.73
CA PHE A 792 8.85 -12.45 20.27
C PHE A 792 9.72 -11.29 19.77
N VAL A 793 9.75 -10.15 20.48
CA VAL A 793 10.72 -9.06 20.29
C VAL A 793 12.15 -9.57 20.49
N TYR A 794 12.39 -10.34 21.56
CA TYR A 794 13.67 -11.00 21.80
C TYR A 794 13.98 -12.01 20.69
N ARG A 795 13.01 -12.87 20.34
CA ARG A 795 13.16 -13.92 19.33
C ARG A 795 13.49 -13.37 17.94
N SER A 796 12.93 -12.22 17.57
CA SER A 796 13.14 -11.60 16.26
C SER A 796 14.61 -11.26 16.00
N PHE A 797 15.40 -11.04 17.06
CA PHE A 797 16.86 -10.92 16.95
C PHE A 797 17.54 -12.26 17.25
N TYR A 798 17.45 -12.76 18.48
CA TYR A 798 18.35 -13.82 18.98
C TYR A 798 18.14 -15.18 18.33
N ALA A 799 16.90 -15.53 17.93
CA ALA A 799 16.61 -16.78 17.25
C ALA A 799 16.76 -16.69 15.72
N MET A 800 16.94 -15.47 15.21
CA MET A 800 17.16 -15.18 13.79
C MET A 800 18.60 -14.72 13.56
N ARG A 801 19.56 -15.03 14.43
CA ARG A 801 20.97 -14.70 14.16
C ARG A 801 21.57 -15.59 13.09
N ILE A 802 22.53 -15.04 12.35
CA ILE A 802 23.43 -15.85 11.53
C ILE A 802 24.18 -16.79 12.50
N PRO A 803 24.19 -18.11 12.25
CA PRO A 803 24.92 -19.05 13.09
C PRO A 803 26.41 -18.71 13.06
N GLU A 804 27.05 -18.71 14.22
CA GLU A 804 28.52 -18.66 14.30
C GLU A 804 29.07 -19.94 13.68
N GLU A 805 30.08 -19.81 12.82
CA GLU A 805 30.89 -20.96 12.39
C GLU A 805 31.50 -21.59 13.64
N LYS A 806 31.18 -22.86 13.89
CA LYS A 806 31.72 -23.64 14.99
C LYS A 806 32.99 -24.37 14.59
#